data_AF-A0A3D4IEJ9-F1
#
_entry.id   AF-A0A3D4IEJ9-F1
#
_cell.length_a   1.000
_cell.length_b   1.000
_cell.length_c   1.000
_cell.angle_alpha   90.00
_cell.angle_beta   90.00
_cell.angle_gamma   90.00
#
_symmetry.space_group_name_H-M   'P 1'
#
loop_
_entity.id
_entity.type
_entity.pdbx_description
1 polymer ?
#
loop_
_entity_poly.entity_id
_entity_poly.type
_entity_poly.pdbx_seq_one_letter_code
_entity_poly.pdbx_strand_id
1 'polypeptide(L)'
;MLAFIKRVRLKTVLYMMDLQTGEEWPVYDALSKDQQETWATFGVYPGFAWMPDGKSVVIWAMGKIRRIDLATKNATVIPFEVKAQHTMTQALRFPVEVSPETFEVKMVRHAVTTPDGKTLVFGAVGQLWRKNLPDGKPERLTDSAHGAYYPDVSPDGKWVVYSGWNDIEHGALYKIPISGGVAQKLTPTKGYYLSPRFSPDGKKVVFQRSTGNPHLGFTFALAPGLYWVDANGGDLQFITEEGTEPRWMKDGKRVFYMVGGGLSKSYKSIDLDGSDVRMHFSMKYPNEVIPSPDGQGVAWRELYNLYVAPFPQTGRTVELNKDMKEVPVTRITRDAGTYLHWSADSKALLWTIGGTYFRRELREAFSFVTDAPEKLPPPDSTGIRIGLILKSDKPSGKFAFIGARVITMKGDEVIENGTILVEGNRIVAVGKALFTRGYRTIDVKGATIMPGIVDVHAHLGTSYNGLSPQQSWSYLANLAFGVTTAHDPSADTEMVFSQAEMVQAGIMTGPRIYSTGTILYGADGDFKAVVNSLEDARSHLRRMKAVGAISVKSYNQPRRNQRQQVLTAAAELGMMVVPEGGSFFQHNLTMVADGHTGVEHALPVAPLYKDVQQFWSKTEVQYTPTLIVGYGGIWGENYWYQKTNVWENKRLLNFVPRPIVDGRSRRRMMAPDDDFGHFGLAQSARMLTENGVRVNLGAHGQLQGLGAHWELWMMAQGGMTSLQAIRTATLNGARYIGMDRDLGSIEAGKLADLVVMDQNPLENIRNTETIRYVMKNGRLYDAQTMNEIGNGDTKRRPFWWENNKIAETFLWKGATFGFGEAACGCFGAH
;
A
#
# COMPACT_ATOMS: atom_id res chain seq x y z
N MET A 1 20.29 -22.47 45.25
CA MET A 1 20.32 -22.77 43.81
C MET A 1 19.27 -21.95 43.09
N LEU A 2 19.64 -21.32 41.98
CA LEU A 2 18.74 -20.63 41.06
C LEU A 2 18.79 -21.35 39.71
N ALA A 3 17.62 -21.66 39.14
CA ALA A 3 17.53 -22.08 37.75
C ALA A 3 17.13 -20.86 36.92
N PHE A 4 17.69 -20.72 35.72
CA PHE A 4 17.33 -19.65 34.79
C PHE A 4 17.63 -20.07 33.35
N ILE A 5 17.06 -19.34 32.39
CA ILE A 5 17.25 -19.61 30.97
C ILE A 5 18.11 -18.50 30.38
N LYS A 6 19.08 -18.91 29.58
CA LYS A 6 20.02 -18.00 28.90
C LYS A 6 20.24 -18.48 27.48
N ARG A 7 20.42 -17.52 26.58
CA ARG A 7 20.86 -17.78 25.21
C ARG A 7 22.37 -18.01 25.16
N VAL A 8 22.79 -19.14 24.62
CA VAL A 8 24.19 -19.48 24.35
C VAL A 8 24.32 -19.69 22.85
N ARG A 9 24.84 -18.67 22.15
CA ARG A 9 24.81 -18.60 20.68
C ARG A 9 23.38 -18.82 20.18
N LEU A 10 23.15 -19.84 19.35
CA LEU A 10 21.85 -20.17 18.76
C LEU A 10 20.95 -21.05 19.62
N LYS A 11 21.42 -21.45 20.81
CA LYS A 11 20.69 -22.34 21.70
C LYS A 11 20.10 -21.56 22.86
N THR A 12 18.85 -21.89 23.17
CA THR A 12 18.24 -21.54 24.45
C THR A 12 18.58 -22.64 25.45
N VAL A 13 19.18 -22.29 26.58
CA VAL A 13 19.76 -23.27 27.51
C VAL A 13 19.27 -23.01 28.92
N LEU A 14 18.86 -24.10 29.60
CA LEU A 14 18.60 -24.10 31.04
C LEU A 14 19.93 -24.14 31.79
N TYR A 15 20.14 -23.15 32.66
CA TYR A 15 21.30 -23.01 33.52
C TYR A 15 20.92 -23.16 34.99
N MET A 16 21.91 -23.56 35.77
CA MET A 16 21.90 -23.52 37.22
C MET A 16 22.95 -22.52 37.71
N MET A 17 22.61 -21.80 38.77
CA MET A 17 23.51 -20.91 39.51
C MET A 17 23.50 -21.30 40.99
N ASP A 18 24.68 -21.44 41.56
CA ASP A 18 24.85 -21.42 43.01
C ASP A 18 24.75 -19.98 43.52
N LEU A 19 23.82 -19.72 44.44
CA LEU A 19 23.55 -18.36 44.94
C LEU A 19 24.59 -17.87 45.96
N GLN A 20 25.38 -18.78 46.55
CA GLN A 20 26.44 -18.44 47.49
C GLN A 20 27.75 -18.14 46.75
N THR A 21 28.10 -18.94 45.73
CA THR A 21 29.37 -18.80 45.01
C THR A 21 29.26 -17.99 43.73
N GLY A 22 28.06 -17.91 43.14
CA GLY A 22 27.84 -17.30 41.83
C GLY A 22 28.23 -18.17 40.64
N GLU A 23 28.63 -19.42 40.86
CA GLU A 23 29.01 -20.34 39.79
C GLU A 23 27.79 -20.73 38.92
N GLU A 24 27.94 -20.66 37.59
CA GLU A 24 26.89 -20.96 36.61
C GLU A 24 27.29 -22.15 35.71
N TRP A 25 26.37 -23.09 35.45
CA TRP A 25 26.61 -24.19 34.50
C TRP A 25 25.36 -24.60 33.70
N PRO A 26 25.54 -25.06 32.44
CA PRO A 26 24.42 -25.53 31.62
C PRO A 26 23.93 -26.90 32.10
N VAL A 27 22.61 -27.11 32.00
CA VAL A 27 21.94 -28.36 32.34
C VAL A 27 21.25 -29.00 31.14
N TYR A 28 20.57 -28.20 30.31
CA TYR A 28 19.79 -28.72 29.18
C TYR A 28 19.67 -27.70 28.05
N ASP A 29 20.01 -28.09 26.82
CA ASP A 29 20.13 -27.19 25.65
C ASP A 29 19.14 -27.50 24.51
N ALA A 30 18.29 -28.51 24.68
CA ALA A 30 17.23 -28.86 23.73
C ALA A 30 15.90 -28.17 24.09
N LEU A 31 15.98 -26.89 24.46
CA LEU A 31 14.83 -26.00 24.60
C LEU A 31 14.39 -25.48 23.22
N SER A 32 13.14 -25.02 23.12
CA SER A 32 12.67 -24.30 21.93
C SER A 32 13.46 -23.00 21.76
N LYS A 33 13.49 -22.41 20.56
CA LYS A 33 14.11 -21.09 20.37
C LYS A 33 13.33 -20.05 21.18
N ASP A 34 14.02 -19.33 22.07
CA ASP A 34 13.43 -18.24 22.85
C ASP A 34 13.17 -16.98 22.00
N GLN A 35 12.38 -16.06 22.55
CA GLN A 35 11.89 -14.85 21.89
C GLN A 35 12.77 -13.62 22.11
N GLN A 36 14.04 -13.76 22.55
CA GLN A 36 14.94 -12.62 22.78
C GLN A 36 15.20 -11.77 21.52
N GLU A 37 15.08 -12.36 20.33
CA GLU A 37 15.24 -11.67 19.03
C GLU A 37 13.92 -11.11 18.47
N THR A 38 12.86 -11.04 19.29
CA THR A 38 11.58 -10.47 18.91
C THR A 38 10.98 -9.63 20.04
N TRP A 39 9.72 -9.22 19.93
CA TRP A 39 8.97 -8.52 20.97
C TRP A 39 8.63 -9.45 22.14
N ALA A 40 9.52 -9.53 23.12
CA ALA A 40 9.37 -10.36 24.31
C ALA A 40 8.59 -9.67 25.45
N THR A 41 7.49 -8.97 25.16
CA THR A 41 6.71 -8.20 26.16
C THR A 41 6.10 -9.08 27.26
N PHE A 42 5.96 -10.39 27.01
CA PHE A 42 5.42 -11.37 27.95
C PHE A 42 6.47 -12.36 28.48
N GLY A 43 7.77 -12.04 28.32
CA GLY A 43 8.90 -12.90 28.64
C GLY A 43 9.50 -13.58 27.41
N VAL A 44 10.75 -14.03 27.53
CA VAL A 44 11.54 -14.60 26.41
C VAL A 44 11.32 -16.10 26.22
N TYR A 45 10.99 -16.85 27.27
CA TYR A 45 10.77 -18.30 27.19
C TYR A 45 9.62 -18.70 28.13
N PRO A 46 8.81 -19.72 27.80
CA PRO A 46 7.82 -20.24 28.72
C PRO A 46 8.44 -20.63 30.07
N GLY A 47 7.75 -20.34 31.16
CA GLY A 47 8.24 -20.66 32.51
C GLY A 47 8.50 -22.17 32.72
N PHE A 48 9.26 -22.47 33.77
CA PHE A 48 9.47 -23.83 34.28
C PHE A 48 9.19 -23.84 35.78
N ALA A 49 8.97 -25.04 36.33
CA ALA A 49 8.70 -25.23 37.74
C ALA A 49 9.64 -26.26 38.35
N TRP A 50 10.05 -26.03 39.60
CA TRP A 50 10.77 -27.03 40.38
C TRP A 50 9.82 -28.12 40.86
N MET A 51 10.29 -29.36 40.87
CA MET A 51 9.61 -30.42 41.61
C MET A 51 9.77 -30.18 43.12
N PRO A 52 8.81 -30.62 43.97
CA PRO A 52 8.86 -30.38 45.42
C PRO A 52 10.12 -30.91 46.13
N ASP A 53 10.78 -31.92 45.54
CA ASP A 53 12.02 -32.51 46.05
C ASP A 53 13.27 -31.65 45.77
N GLY A 54 13.16 -30.59 44.97
CA GLY A 54 14.28 -29.74 44.58
C GLY A 54 15.32 -30.45 43.69
N LYS A 55 15.03 -31.64 43.17
CA LYS A 55 16.01 -32.44 42.38
C LYS A 55 15.81 -32.30 40.87
N SER A 56 14.63 -31.87 40.44
CA SER A 56 14.28 -31.79 39.02
C SER A 56 13.43 -30.57 38.70
N VAL A 57 13.51 -30.15 37.43
CA VAL A 57 12.72 -29.06 36.86
C VAL A 57 11.77 -29.63 35.80
N VAL A 58 10.52 -29.17 35.80
CA VAL A 58 9.54 -29.43 34.74
C VAL A 58 9.48 -28.23 33.81
N ILE A 59 9.75 -28.45 32.53
CA ILE A 59 9.87 -27.40 31.52
C ILE A 59 9.19 -27.82 30.22
N TRP A 60 8.58 -26.87 29.52
CA TRP A 60 8.12 -27.09 28.16
C TRP A 60 9.30 -26.93 27.18
N ALA A 61 9.48 -27.92 26.31
CA ALA A 61 10.54 -27.91 25.31
C ALA A 61 10.21 -28.85 24.15
N MET A 62 10.41 -28.37 22.92
CA MET A 62 10.24 -29.15 21.68
C MET A 62 8.84 -29.76 21.56
N GLY A 63 7.80 -28.99 21.92
CA GLY A 63 6.40 -29.43 21.85
C GLY A 63 6.01 -30.50 22.87
N LYS A 64 6.81 -30.66 23.95
CA LYS A 64 6.58 -31.64 25.02
C LYS A 64 6.77 -30.98 26.39
N ILE A 65 6.15 -31.57 27.41
CA ILE A 65 6.50 -31.31 28.81
C ILE A 65 7.63 -32.28 29.18
N ARG A 66 8.71 -31.78 29.76
CA ARG A 66 9.89 -32.57 30.12
C ARG A 66 10.24 -32.38 31.58
N ARG A 67 10.65 -33.48 32.24
CA ARG A 67 11.30 -33.46 33.54
C ARG A 67 12.80 -33.55 33.33
N ILE A 68 13.54 -32.58 33.84
CA ILE A 68 15.01 -32.51 33.78
C ILE A 68 15.54 -32.79 35.18
N ASP A 69 16.23 -33.91 35.35
CA ASP A 69 16.93 -34.22 36.60
C ASP A 69 18.24 -33.42 36.65
N LEU A 70 18.44 -32.62 37.70
CA LEU A 70 19.52 -31.65 37.74
C LEU A 70 20.88 -32.27 38.09
N ALA A 71 20.89 -33.46 38.73
CA ALA A 71 22.12 -34.16 39.08
C ALA A 71 22.66 -34.96 37.90
N THR A 72 21.77 -35.71 37.23
CA THR A 72 22.12 -36.58 36.10
C THR A 72 22.07 -35.87 34.76
N LYS A 73 21.41 -34.70 34.69
CA LYS A 73 21.15 -33.91 33.46
C LYS A 73 20.26 -34.65 32.44
N ASN A 74 19.60 -35.73 32.88
CA ASN A 74 18.70 -36.51 32.04
C ASN A 74 17.35 -35.82 31.88
N ALA A 75 16.85 -35.80 30.65
CA ALA A 75 15.54 -35.26 30.29
C ALA A 75 14.57 -36.37 29.91
N THR A 76 13.47 -36.51 30.65
CA THR A 76 12.39 -37.46 30.34
C THR A 76 11.12 -36.73 29.92
N VAL A 77 10.40 -37.26 28.93
CA VAL A 77 9.12 -36.70 28.52
C VAL A 77 8.07 -37.07 29.57
N ILE A 78 7.32 -36.09 30.06
CA ILE A 78 6.11 -36.32 30.82
C ILE A 78 4.98 -36.51 29.79
N PRO A 79 4.36 -37.70 29.70
CA PRO A 79 3.25 -37.92 28.79
C PRO A 79 2.12 -36.94 29.12
N PHE A 80 1.66 -36.21 28.11
CA PHE A 80 0.57 -35.25 28.23
C PHE A 80 -0.25 -35.28 26.96
N GLU A 81 -1.56 -35.40 27.12
CA GLU A 81 -2.55 -35.27 26.05
C GLU A 81 -3.75 -34.51 26.60
N VAL A 82 -4.27 -33.58 25.81
CA VAL A 82 -5.48 -32.84 26.12
C VAL A 82 -6.33 -32.77 24.87
N LYS A 83 -7.64 -32.99 25.03
CA LYS A 83 -8.63 -32.70 23.99
C LYS A 83 -9.22 -31.33 24.30
N ALA A 84 -9.07 -30.39 23.38
CA ALA A 84 -9.64 -29.06 23.48
C ALA A 84 -10.69 -28.86 22.41
N GLN A 85 -11.80 -28.22 22.77
CA GLN A 85 -12.83 -27.78 21.83
C GLN A 85 -12.72 -26.27 21.69
N HIS A 86 -12.57 -25.79 20.45
CA HIS A 86 -12.46 -24.37 20.14
C HIS A 86 -13.62 -23.94 19.24
N THR A 87 -14.13 -22.73 19.47
CA THR A 87 -15.05 -22.06 18.53
C THR A 87 -14.24 -21.10 17.67
N MET A 88 -14.46 -21.16 16.36
CA MET A 88 -13.72 -20.38 15.37
C MET A 88 -14.70 -19.75 14.39
N THR A 89 -14.36 -18.58 13.88
CA THR A 89 -15.13 -17.92 12.83
C THR A 89 -14.62 -18.36 11.46
N GLN A 90 -15.52 -18.43 10.48
CA GLN A 90 -15.14 -18.68 9.10
C GLN A 90 -14.26 -17.54 8.57
N ALA A 91 -13.19 -17.89 7.84
CA ALA A 91 -12.33 -16.91 7.20
C ALA A 91 -13.11 -16.10 6.14
N LEU A 92 -12.99 -14.78 6.16
CA LEU A 92 -13.62 -13.91 5.17
C LEU A 92 -12.89 -13.98 3.83
N ARG A 93 -13.59 -14.43 2.78
CA ARG A 93 -13.11 -14.42 1.41
C ARG A 93 -14.29 -14.25 0.47
N PHE A 94 -14.16 -13.35 -0.50
CA PHE A 94 -15.21 -13.04 -1.47
C PHE A 94 -14.64 -13.09 -2.89
N PRO A 95 -15.41 -13.55 -3.89
CA PRO A 95 -14.96 -13.51 -5.28
C PRO A 95 -14.79 -12.07 -5.76
N VAL A 96 -13.71 -11.80 -6.48
CA VAL A 96 -13.40 -10.48 -7.05
C VAL A 96 -13.38 -10.55 -8.57
N GLU A 97 -14.08 -9.62 -9.21
CA GLU A 97 -14.06 -9.48 -10.67
C GLU A 97 -12.78 -8.75 -11.11
N VAL A 98 -11.94 -9.43 -11.90
CA VAL A 98 -10.58 -8.95 -12.23
C VAL A 98 -10.51 -8.15 -13.54
N SER A 99 -11.40 -8.44 -14.48
CA SER A 99 -11.35 -7.86 -15.83
C SER A 99 -12.75 -7.59 -16.38
N PRO A 100 -13.49 -6.64 -15.77
CA PRO A 100 -14.77 -6.18 -16.33
C PRO A 100 -14.52 -5.39 -17.63
N GLU A 101 -15.48 -5.37 -18.56
CA GLU A 101 -15.37 -4.59 -19.81
C GLU A 101 -15.30 -3.07 -19.55
N THR A 102 -16.04 -2.60 -18.55
CA THR A 102 -16.05 -1.21 -18.09
C THR A 102 -16.00 -1.18 -16.57
N PHE A 103 -15.48 -0.09 -16.01
CA PHE A 103 -15.52 0.13 -14.57
C PHE A 103 -15.94 1.57 -14.27
N GLU A 104 -16.62 1.74 -13.13
CA GLU A 104 -16.87 3.05 -12.58
C GLU A 104 -15.65 3.50 -11.77
N VAL A 105 -15.15 4.70 -12.04
CA VAL A 105 -14.12 5.35 -11.23
C VAL A 105 -14.66 5.57 -9.82
N LYS A 106 -13.96 5.01 -8.84
CA LYS A 106 -14.23 5.14 -7.41
C LYS A 106 -13.28 6.13 -6.75
N MET A 107 -12.04 6.27 -7.23
CA MET A 107 -11.09 7.24 -6.68
C MET A 107 -11.18 8.59 -7.39
N VAL A 108 -12.12 9.41 -6.92
CA VAL A 108 -12.18 10.83 -7.27
C VAL A 108 -11.17 11.59 -6.43
N ARG A 109 -10.45 12.54 -7.04
CA ARG A 109 -9.41 13.33 -6.40
C ARG A 109 -9.64 14.83 -6.52
N HIS A 110 -9.23 15.59 -5.51
CA HIS A 110 -9.18 17.05 -5.50
C HIS A 110 -10.46 17.73 -6.00
N ALA A 111 -11.62 17.26 -5.54
CA ALA A 111 -12.91 17.78 -5.98
C ALA A 111 -13.13 19.22 -5.51
N VAL A 112 -13.57 20.10 -6.41
CA VAL A 112 -13.93 21.50 -6.16
C VAL A 112 -15.20 21.87 -6.92
N THR A 113 -16.00 22.79 -6.37
CA THR A 113 -17.28 23.20 -6.97
C THR A 113 -17.18 24.64 -7.46
N THR A 114 -17.81 24.95 -8.61
CA THR A 114 -17.88 26.33 -9.13
C THR A 114 -18.61 27.25 -8.15
N PRO A 115 -18.32 28.58 -8.15
CA PRO A 115 -18.94 29.52 -7.22
C PRO A 115 -20.48 29.56 -7.28
N ASP A 116 -21.07 29.29 -8.44
CA ASP A 116 -22.53 29.21 -8.63
C ASP A 116 -23.15 27.89 -8.13
N GLY A 117 -22.32 26.94 -7.68
CA GLY A 117 -22.75 25.63 -7.18
C GLY A 117 -23.18 24.64 -8.26
N LYS A 118 -23.06 24.98 -9.55
CA LYS A 118 -23.66 24.19 -10.65
C LYS A 118 -22.72 23.17 -11.29
N THR A 119 -21.41 23.30 -11.10
CA THR A 119 -20.44 22.41 -11.76
C THR A 119 -19.42 21.89 -10.74
N LEU A 120 -19.24 20.58 -10.73
CA LEU A 120 -18.17 19.90 -10.02
C LEU A 120 -16.97 19.71 -10.95
N VAL A 121 -15.77 20.13 -10.52
CA VAL A 121 -14.50 19.83 -11.18
C VAL A 121 -13.71 18.87 -10.29
N PHE A 122 -13.14 17.83 -10.87
CA PHE A 122 -12.44 16.80 -10.10
C PHE A 122 -11.37 16.09 -10.93
N GLY A 123 -10.37 15.54 -10.24
CA GLY A 123 -9.37 14.65 -10.80
C GLY A 123 -9.84 13.20 -10.79
N ALA A 124 -9.56 12.47 -11.86
CA ALA A 124 -9.75 11.03 -11.95
C ALA A 124 -8.82 10.47 -13.05
N VAL A 125 -8.25 9.29 -12.82
CA VAL A 125 -7.33 8.60 -13.76
C VAL A 125 -6.24 9.52 -14.34
N GLY A 126 -5.67 10.38 -13.48
CA GLY A 126 -4.59 11.31 -13.84
C GLY A 126 -5.02 12.55 -14.64
N GLN A 127 -6.32 12.81 -14.78
CA GLN A 127 -6.89 13.88 -15.60
C GLN A 127 -8.00 14.64 -14.89
N LEU A 128 -8.31 15.86 -15.33
CA LEU A 128 -9.43 16.63 -14.82
C LEU A 128 -10.70 16.36 -15.63
N TRP A 129 -11.80 16.33 -14.91
CA TRP A 129 -13.15 16.12 -15.39
C TRP A 129 -14.06 17.17 -14.78
N ARG A 130 -15.18 17.44 -15.46
CA ARG A 130 -16.26 18.28 -14.95
C ARG A 130 -17.59 17.57 -15.04
N LYS A 131 -18.52 17.92 -14.17
CA LYS A 131 -19.91 17.45 -14.19
C LYS A 131 -20.84 18.57 -13.81
N ASN A 132 -21.85 18.84 -14.64
CA ASN A 132 -22.96 19.70 -14.25
C ASN A 132 -23.79 18.98 -13.18
N LEU A 133 -24.08 19.65 -12.08
CA LEU A 133 -24.82 19.12 -10.95
C LEU A 133 -26.33 19.38 -11.13
N PRO A 134 -27.20 18.49 -10.62
CA PRO A 134 -26.86 17.19 -10.03
C PRO A 134 -26.68 16.07 -11.08
N ASP A 135 -27.34 16.16 -12.23
CA ASP A 135 -27.59 15.02 -13.12
C ASP A 135 -26.74 14.96 -14.41
N GLY A 136 -25.79 15.89 -14.58
CA GLY A 136 -24.90 15.92 -15.73
C GLY A 136 -24.00 14.68 -15.83
N LYS A 137 -23.53 14.40 -17.05
CA LYS A 137 -22.52 13.36 -17.28
C LYS A 137 -21.12 13.95 -17.08
N PRO A 138 -20.18 13.20 -16.47
CA PRO A 138 -18.78 13.60 -16.43
C PRO A 138 -18.20 13.78 -17.84
N GLU A 139 -17.55 14.91 -18.07
CA GLU A 139 -16.84 15.25 -19.29
C GLU A 139 -15.38 15.55 -18.98
N ARG A 140 -14.48 15.08 -19.84
CA ARG A 140 -13.05 15.33 -19.66
C ARG A 140 -12.74 16.80 -19.94
N LEU A 141 -11.99 17.44 -19.05
CA LEU A 141 -11.63 18.86 -19.14
C LEU A 141 -10.23 19.08 -19.73
N THR A 142 -9.26 18.21 -19.40
CA THR A 142 -7.85 18.32 -19.83
C THR A 142 -7.46 17.29 -20.88
N ASP A 143 -6.45 17.59 -21.70
CA ASP A 143 -5.88 16.65 -22.68
C ASP A 143 -4.97 15.59 -22.02
N SER A 144 -4.24 14.78 -22.79
CA SER A 144 -3.37 13.71 -22.28
C SER A 144 -1.87 14.04 -22.25
N ALA A 145 -1.45 15.29 -22.53
CA ALA A 145 -0.03 15.64 -22.65
C ALA A 145 0.72 15.56 -21.31
N HIS A 146 0.02 15.87 -20.22
CA HIS A 146 0.51 15.81 -18.84
C HIS A 146 -0.60 15.28 -17.91
N GLY A 147 -0.25 14.76 -16.74
CA GLY A 147 -1.22 14.55 -15.67
C GLY A 147 -1.74 15.89 -15.14
N ALA A 148 -2.97 15.94 -14.63
CA ALA A 148 -3.58 17.17 -14.13
C ALA A 148 -4.21 16.94 -12.73
N TYR A 149 -3.79 17.76 -11.76
CA TYR A 149 -4.04 17.57 -10.34
C TYR A 149 -4.33 18.90 -9.63
N TYR A 150 -4.89 18.84 -8.42
CA TYR A 150 -5.16 20.01 -7.58
C TYR A 150 -5.88 21.17 -8.31
N PRO A 151 -7.05 20.95 -8.93
CA PRO A 151 -7.79 22.02 -9.56
C PRO A 151 -8.29 23.03 -8.52
N ASP A 152 -8.42 24.28 -8.94
CA ASP A 152 -9.20 25.33 -8.28
C ASP A 152 -9.92 26.17 -9.34
N VAL A 153 -11.07 26.72 -8.98
CA VAL A 153 -11.93 27.48 -9.91
C VAL A 153 -11.83 28.97 -9.62
N SER A 154 -11.73 29.79 -10.65
CA SER A 154 -11.70 31.24 -10.51
C SER A 154 -12.99 31.79 -9.86
N PRO A 155 -12.93 32.93 -9.15
CA PRO A 155 -14.11 33.54 -8.53
C PRO A 155 -15.27 33.86 -9.49
N ASP A 156 -14.98 34.08 -10.78
CA ASP A 156 -15.99 34.30 -11.83
C ASP A 156 -16.55 32.99 -12.44
N GLY A 157 -16.02 31.83 -12.01
CA GLY A 157 -16.44 30.51 -12.47
C GLY A 157 -15.98 30.12 -13.88
N LYS A 158 -15.16 30.95 -14.55
CA LYS A 158 -14.82 30.74 -15.97
C LYS A 158 -13.54 29.96 -16.22
N TRP A 159 -12.65 29.88 -15.23
CA TRP A 159 -11.32 29.31 -15.38
C TRP A 159 -11.02 28.28 -14.31
N VAL A 160 -10.20 27.29 -14.67
CA VAL A 160 -9.64 26.31 -13.76
C VAL A 160 -8.12 26.45 -13.77
N VAL A 161 -7.50 26.60 -12.60
CA VAL A 161 -6.05 26.47 -12.43
C VAL A 161 -5.74 25.09 -11.89
N TYR A 162 -4.64 24.47 -12.32
CA TYR A 162 -4.25 23.14 -11.87
C TYR A 162 -2.73 22.91 -11.96
N SER A 163 -2.27 21.90 -11.23
CA SER A 163 -0.91 21.36 -11.29
C SER A 163 -0.79 20.33 -12.41
N GLY A 164 0.06 20.61 -13.40
CA GLY A 164 0.41 19.65 -14.44
C GLY A 164 1.68 18.86 -14.09
N TRP A 165 1.76 17.59 -14.49
CA TRP A 165 2.98 16.78 -14.37
C TRP A 165 3.30 16.00 -15.67
N ASN A 166 4.54 16.09 -16.11
CA ASN A 166 5.09 15.30 -17.21
C ASN A 166 6.45 14.73 -16.78
N ASP A 167 6.72 13.45 -17.06
CA ASP A 167 7.96 12.80 -16.56
C ASP A 167 9.25 13.38 -17.19
N ILE A 168 9.15 14.07 -18.33
CA ILE A 168 10.28 14.68 -19.05
C ILE A 168 10.30 16.20 -18.82
N GLU A 169 9.14 16.86 -18.90
CA GLU A 169 9.04 18.31 -18.74
C GLU A 169 8.88 18.77 -17.28
N HIS A 170 8.76 17.83 -16.34
CA HIS A 170 8.46 18.04 -14.92
C HIS A 170 7.12 18.77 -14.72
N GLY A 171 6.91 19.35 -13.53
CA GLY A 171 5.68 20.04 -13.20
C GLY A 171 5.64 21.50 -13.64
N ALA A 172 4.42 21.99 -13.87
CA ALA A 172 4.10 23.40 -14.12
C ALA A 172 2.65 23.69 -13.69
N LEU A 173 2.32 24.96 -13.45
CA LEU A 173 0.93 25.37 -13.28
C LEU A 173 0.30 25.74 -14.62
N TYR A 174 -0.96 25.40 -14.78
CA TYR A 174 -1.74 25.66 -15.98
C TYR A 174 -3.09 26.27 -15.65
N LYS A 175 -3.61 27.11 -16.56
CA LYS A 175 -4.95 27.68 -16.52
C LYS A 175 -5.71 27.27 -17.79
N ILE A 176 -6.94 26.79 -17.64
CA ILE A 176 -7.79 26.35 -18.76
C ILE A 176 -9.22 26.90 -18.59
N PRO A 177 -9.94 27.24 -19.68
CA PRO A 177 -11.36 27.58 -19.56
C PRO A 177 -12.16 26.42 -18.97
N ILE A 178 -13.17 26.71 -18.14
CA ILE A 178 -14.08 25.68 -17.58
C ILE A 178 -14.83 24.93 -18.69
N SER A 179 -14.95 25.54 -19.87
CA SER A 179 -15.50 24.94 -21.10
C SER A 179 -14.60 23.86 -21.72
N GLY A 180 -13.36 23.73 -21.26
CA GLY A 180 -12.29 23.00 -21.94
C GLY A 180 -11.61 23.86 -23.02
N GLY A 181 -10.56 23.30 -23.63
CA GLY A 181 -9.77 23.96 -24.67
C GLY A 181 -8.27 23.84 -24.42
N VAL A 182 -7.50 24.82 -24.90
CA VAL A 182 -6.04 24.86 -24.74
C VAL A 182 -5.67 25.43 -23.38
N ALA A 183 -4.81 24.72 -22.65
CA ALA A 183 -4.28 25.18 -21.38
C ALA A 183 -3.14 26.20 -21.56
N GLN A 184 -3.18 27.29 -20.81
CA GLN A 184 -2.11 28.29 -20.71
C GLN A 184 -1.18 27.91 -19.56
N LYS A 185 0.12 27.76 -19.84
CA LYS A 185 1.15 27.59 -18.81
C LYS A 185 1.38 28.90 -18.06
N LEU A 186 1.42 28.85 -16.73
CA LEU A 186 1.59 30.04 -15.86
C LEU A 186 3.02 30.18 -15.31
N THR A 187 3.70 29.07 -15.03
CA THR A 187 5.02 29.08 -14.43
C THR A 187 6.13 29.10 -15.50
N PRO A 188 7.20 29.90 -15.33
CA PRO A 188 8.27 30.00 -16.33
C PRO A 188 9.27 28.84 -16.23
N THR A 189 9.38 28.23 -15.05
CA THR A 189 10.39 27.21 -14.73
C THR A 189 9.75 25.84 -14.48
N LYS A 190 10.59 24.80 -14.57
CA LYS A 190 10.27 23.42 -14.18
C LYS A 190 10.29 23.31 -12.65
N GLY A 191 9.40 22.51 -12.08
CA GLY A 191 9.38 22.28 -10.63
C GLY A 191 8.29 21.32 -10.17
N TYR A 192 8.02 21.31 -8.87
CA TYR A 192 6.94 20.54 -8.25
C TYR A 192 5.93 21.54 -7.68
N TYR A 193 4.84 21.78 -8.41
CA TYR A 193 3.84 22.78 -8.04
C TYR A 193 2.59 22.08 -7.54
N LEU A 194 2.15 22.39 -6.33
CA LEU A 194 1.02 21.74 -5.65
C LEU A 194 0.01 22.76 -5.15
N SER A 195 -1.24 22.31 -5.05
CA SER A 195 -2.35 23.04 -4.41
C SER A 195 -2.50 24.51 -4.83
N PRO A 196 -2.54 24.84 -6.14
CA PRO A 196 -2.80 26.20 -6.58
C PRO A 196 -4.19 26.69 -6.16
N ARG A 197 -4.29 27.96 -5.75
CA ARG A 197 -5.55 28.63 -5.39
C ARG A 197 -5.63 30.04 -5.96
N PHE A 198 -6.74 30.38 -6.58
CA PHE A 198 -7.04 31.74 -7.03
C PHE A 198 -7.25 32.69 -5.86
N SER A 199 -6.76 33.92 -6.00
CA SER A 199 -7.11 35.02 -5.11
C SER A 199 -8.60 35.38 -5.21
N PRO A 200 -9.20 36.00 -4.19
CA PRO A 200 -10.61 36.39 -4.22
C PRO A 200 -10.99 37.31 -5.40
N ASP A 201 -10.04 38.08 -5.92
CA ASP A 201 -10.20 38.94 -7.10
C ASP A 201 -9.85 38.24 -8.44
N GLY A 202 -9.40 36.98 -8.39
CA GLY A 202 -9.01 36.17 -9.55
C GLY A 202 -7.72 36.58 -10.25
N LYS A 203 -6.97 37.55 -9.73
CA LYS A 203 -5.77 38.10 -10.40
C LYS A 203 -4.48 37.37 -10.06
N LYS A 204 -4.42 36.66 -8.94
CA LYS A 204 -3.23 35.94 -8.48
C LYS A 204 -3.55 34.47 -8.23
N VAL A 205 -2.52 33.63 -8.30
CA VAL A 205 -2.57 32.23 -7.89
C VAL A 205 -1.48 32.00 -6.85
N VAL A 206 -1.86 31.59 -5.64
CA VAL A 206 -0.91 31.09 -4.62
C VAL A 206 -0.77 29.59 -4.75
N PHE A 207 0.42 29.06 -4.49
CA PHE A 207 0.70 27.62 -4.61
C PHE A 207 1.89 27.22 -3.73
N GLN A 208 2.02 25.92 -3.52
CA GLN A 208 3.19 25.33 -2.88
C GLN A 208 4.18 24.87 -3.95
N ARG A 209 5.45 25.24 -3.80
CA ARG A 209 6.57 24.61 -4.48
C ARG A 209 7.16 23.55 -3.54
N SER A 210 7.08 22.29 -3.95
CA SER A 210 7.51 21.15 -3.15
C SER A 210 8.90 20.65 -3.54
N THR A 211 9.44 19.77 -2.71
CA THR A 211 10.62 18.99 -3.05
C THR A 211 10.23 17.80 -3.95
N GLY A 212 11.25 17.20 -4.57
CA GLY A 212 11.08 15.96 -5.31
C GLY A 212 10.92 14.74 -4.40
N ASN A 213 10.77 13.56 -5.00
CA ASN A 213 10.63 12.29 -4.27
C ASN A 213 11.19 11.10 -5.08
N PRO A 214 11.34 9.91 -4.48
CA PRO A 214 11.91 8.74 -5.17
C PRO A 214 11.13 8.26 -6.42
N HIS A 215 9.86 8.66 -6.58
CA HIS A 215 9.03 8.28 -7.73
C HIS A 215 9.13 9.29 -8.88
N LEU A 216 9.23 10.59 -8.57
CA LEU A 216 9.22 11.69 -9.54
C LEU A 216 10.60 12.32 -9.78
N GLY A 217 11.62 11.91 -9.02
CA GLY A 217 12.97 12.47 -9.03
C GLY A 217 13.13 13.66 -8.09
N PHE A 218 14.37 14.15 -7.96
CA PHE A 218 14.77 15.24 -7.04
C PHE A 218 15.31 16.49 -7.77
N THR A 219 15.32 16.49 -9.10
CA THR A 219 15.83 17.61 -9.91
C THR A 219 14.79 18.72 -10.02
N PHE A 220 15.23 19.98 -10.13
CA PHE A 220 14.35 21.17 -10.16
C PHE A 220 13.54 21.42 -8.87
N ALA A 221 13.94 20.78 -7.77
CA ALA A 221 13.33 20.85 -6.44
C ALA A 221 13.93 21.91 -5.50
N LEU A 222 14.82 22.79 -5.99
CA LEU A 222 15.43 23.83 -5.18
C LEU A 222 14.41 24.91 -4.78
N ALA A 223 14.62 25.54 -3.63
CA ALA A 223 13.78 26.59 -3.05
C ALA A 223 12.30 26.17 -2.88
N PRO A 224 12.02 25.09 -2.10
CA PRO A 224 10.66 24.77 -1.70
C PRO A 224 10.07 25.91 -0.86
N GLY A 225 8.75 25.98 -0.80
CA GLY A 225 8.04 27.01 -0.04
C GLY A 225 6.73 27.43 -0.68
N LEU A 226 6.15 28.52 -0.18
CA LEU A 226 4.94 29.12 -0.70
C LEU A 226 5.28 30.30 -1.61
N TYR A 227 4.59 30.36 -2.74
CA TYR A 227 4.79 31.37 -3.77
C TYR A 227 3.44 31.82 -4.32
N TRP A 228 3.43 32.99 -4.98
CA TRP A 228 2.33 33.38 -5.84
C TRP A 228 2.81 33.81 -7.24
N VAL A 229 1.92 33.76 -8.22
CA VAL A 229 2.13 34.21 -9.60
C VAL A 229 0.88 34.96 -10.10
N ASP A 230 1.04 35.85 -11.07
CA ASP A 230 -0.12 36.45 -11.77
C ASP A 230 -0.95 35.35 -12.43
N ALA A 231 -2.28 35.49 -12.43
CA ALA A 231 -3.19 34.53 -13.05
C ALA A 231 -3.01 34.40 -14.57
N ASN A 232 -2.26 35.30 -15.21
CA ASN A 232 -1.85 35.22 -16.62
C ASN A 232 -0.41 34.71 -16.81
N GLY A 233 0.26 34.30 -15.72
CA GLY A 233 1.62 33.81 -15.73
C GLY A 233 2.66 34.91 -15.55
N GLY A 234 3.91 34.51 -15.33
CA GLY A 234 5.03 35.42 -15.11
C GLY A 234 5.96 34.95 -14.00
N ASP A 235 6.71 35.88 -13.43
CA ASP A 235 7.71 35.58 -12.41
C ASP A 235 7.07 35.16 -11.08
N LEU A 236 7.69 34.15 -10.45
CA LEU A 236 7.23 33.60 -9.18
C LEU A 236 7.66 34.52 -8.03
N GLN A 237 6.71 34.88 -7.18
CA GLN A 237 6.93 35.73 -6.03
C GLN A 237 6.96 34.88 -4.77
N PHE A 238 8.08 34.90 -4.07
CA PHE A 238 8.31 34.11 -2.86
C PHE A 238 7.55 34.71 -1.66
N ILE A 239 6.99 33.84 -0.81
CA ILE A 239 6.31 34.22 0.44
C ILE A 239 7.06 33.68 1.65
N THR A 240 7.34 32.37 1.70
CA THR A 240 8.01 31.71 2.84
C THR A 240 8.57 30.34 2.43
N GLU A 241 9.61 29.86 3.11
CA GLU A 241 10.25 28.55 2.84
C GLU A 241 9.45 27.38 3.44
N GLU A 242 8.57 27.63 4.41
CA GLU A 242 7.77 26.62 5.07
C GLU A 242 6.29 26.68 4.66
N GLY A 243 5.62 25.53 4.65
CA GLY A 243 4.16 25.46 4.58
C GLY A 243 3.60 24.60 3.45
N THR A 244 2.37 24.15 3.65
CA THR A 244 1.58 23.38 2.69
C THR A 244 0.13 23.87 2.63
N GLU A 245 -0.60 23.46 1.58
CA GLU A 245 -2.03 23.76 1.37
C GLU A 245 -2.38 25.26 1.52
N PRO A 246 -1.71 26.16 0.76
CA PRO A 246 -1.95 27.59 0.90
C PRO A 246 -3.39 27.97 0.48
N ARG A 247 -4.01 28.90 1.20
CA ARG A 247 -5.37 29.41 0.92
C ARG A 247 -5.45 30.91 1.16
N TRP A 248 -6.15 31.64 0.31
CA TRP A 248 -6.31 33.08 0.49
C TRP A 248 -7.25 33.41 1.66
N MET A 249 -6.93 34.46 2.40
CA MET A 249 -7.92 35.17 3.20
C MET A 249 -8.88 35.96 2.30
N LYS A 250 -10.09 36.24 2.80
CA LYS A 250 -11.15 36.98 2.10
C LYS A 250 -10.69 38.33 1.54
N ASP A 251 -9.77 39.01 2.22
CA ASP A 251 -9.27 40.32 1.81
C ASP A 251 -8.22 40.26 0.69
N GLY A 252 -7.74 39.06 0.33
CA GLY A 252 -6.69 38.85 -0.67
C GLY A 252 -5.31 39.38 -0.28
N LYS A 253 -5.10 39.78 0.98
CA LYS A 253 -3.82 40.33 1.47
C LYS A 253 -2.93 39.29 2.12
N ARG A 254 -3.54 38.21 2.63
CA ARG A 254 -2.87 37.18 3.41
C ARG A 254 -3.19 35.79 2.91
N VAL A 255 -2.30 34.85 3.24
CA VAL A 255 -2.43 33.44 2.89
C VAL A 255 -2.38 32.62 4.17
N PHE A 256 -3.38 31.76 4.37
CA PHE A 256 -3.34 30.68 5.35
C PHE A 256 -2.53 29.49 4.85
N TYR A 257 -1.88 28.76 5.75
CA TYR A 257 -1.09 27.58 5.42
C TYR A 257 -0.90 26.65 6.62
N MET A 258 -0.63 25.38 6.35
CA MET A 258 -0.31 24.37 7.36
C MET A 258 1.20 24.23 7.54
N VAL A 259 1.65 24.03 8.78
CA VAL A 259 3.06 23.75 9.14
C VAL A 259 3.13 22.58 10.13
N GLY A 260 4.16 21.75 10.01
CA GLY A 260 4.41 20.61 10.90
C GLY A 260 3.99 19.27 10.29
N GLY A 261 3.91 18.24 11.13
CA GLY A 261 3.64 16.86 10.72
C GLY A 261 3.39 15.95 11.92
N GLY A 262 2.91 14.74 11.67
CA GLY A 262 2.58 13.81 12.74
C GLY A 262 1.55 14.40 13.71
N LEU A 263 1.86 14.33 15.01
CA LEU A 263 1.01 14.83 16.11
C LEU A 263 1.26 16.30 16.48
N SER A 264 2.15 17.01 15.78
CA SER A 264 2.46 18.42 16.06
C SER A 264 2.33 19.24 14.79
N LYS A 265 1.15 19.86 14.62
CA LYS A 265 0.80 20.68 13.45
C LYS A 265 0.28 22.04 13.90
N SER A 266 0.39 23.03 13.03
CA SER A 266 -0.18 24.36 13.23
C SER A 266 -0.77 24.91 11.95
N TYR A 267 -1.79 25.75 12.10
CA TYR A 267 -2.42 26.50 11.03
C TYR A 267 -2.10 27.98 11.21
N LYS A 268 -1.39 28.56 10.24
CA LYS A 268 -0.85 29.91 10.30
C LYS A 268 -1.38 30.76 9.16
N SER A 269 -1.15 32.07 9.23
CA SER A 269 -1.31 32.99 8.11
C SER A 269 -0.15 33.98 8.02
N ILE A 270 0.17 34.41 6.81
CA ILE A 270 1.29 35.30 6.50
C ILE A 270 0.88 36.33 5.45
N ASP A 271 1.51 37.51 5.49
CA ASP A 271 1.36 38.52 4.44
C ASP A 271 2.17 38.09 3.19
N LEU A 272 1.83 38.65 2.02
CA LEU A 272 2.46 38.24 0.74
C LEU A 272 3.97 38.54 0.63
N ASP A 273 4.48 39.45 1.46
CA ASP A 273 5.91 39.77 1.56
C ASP A 273 6.66 38.92 2.60
N GLY A 274 5.97 37.96 3.22
CA GLY A 274 6.53 37.08 4.25
C GLY A 274 6.49 37.66 5.67
N SER A 275 5.89 38.84 5.87
CA SER A 275 5.80 39.49 7.17
C SER A 275 4.55 39.08 7.98
N ASP A 276 4.50 39.54 9.25
CA ASP A 276 3.37 39.37 10.18
C ASP A 276 2.83 37.93 10.28
N VAL A 277 3.70 36.94 10.50
CA VAL A 277 3.25 35.55 10.70
C VAL A 277 2.36 35.44 11.94
N ARG A 278 1.14 34.91 11.77
CA ARG A 278 0.18 34.66 12.85
C ARG A 278 -0.19 33.20 12.93
N MET A 279 -0.11 32.62 14.13
CA MET A 279 -0.62 31.29 14.40
C MET A 279 -2.07 31.37 14.86
N HIS A 280 -2.96 30.68 14.14
CA HIS A 280 -4.38 30.60 14.48
C HIS A 280 -4.67 29.36 15.31
N PHE A 281 -4.18 28.21 14.84
CA PHE A 281 -4.43 26.93 15.49
C PHE A 281 -3.16 26.13 15.77
N SER A 282 -3.08 25.52 16.95
CA SER A 282 -2.29 24.30 17.19
C SER A 282 -3.17 23.07 17.00
N MET A 283 -2.60 21.97 16.52
CA MET A 283 -3.36 20.79 16.10
C MET A 283 -2.60 19.49 16.39
N LYS A 284 -3.26 18.54 17.05
CA LYS A 284 -2.77 17.18 17.23
C LYS A 284 -3.25 16.25 16.12
N TYR A 285 -4.57 16.05 16.02
CA TYR A 285 -5.18 15.13 15.07
C TYR A 285 -5.77 15.75 13.79
N PRO A 286 -6.21 17.03 13.75
CA PRO A 286 -6.64 17.62 12.50
C PRO A 286 -5.55 17.53 11.41
N ASN A 287 -5.96 17.16 10.20
CA ASN A 287 -5.04 16.98 9.06
C ASN A 287 -5.48 17.72 7.79
N GLU A 288 -6.62 18.40 7.83
CA GLU A 288 -7.13 19.28 6.77
C GLU A 288 -7.95 20.37 7.46
N VAL A 289 -7.67 21.64 7.19
CA VAL A 289 -8.37 22.80 7.78
C VAL A 289 -8.78 23.76 6.68
N ILE A 290 -10.06 24.12 6.68
CA ILE A 290 -10.70 24.91 5.63
C ILE A 290 -11.53 26.03 6.27
N PRO A 291 -11.01 27.27 6.34
CA PRO A 291 -11.80 28.45 6.69
C PRO A 291 -12.93 28.69 5.69
N SER A 292 -14.05 29.24 6.14
CA SER A 292 -15.13 29.65 5.25
C SER A 292 -14.73 30.86 4.40
N PRO A 293 -15.27 31.01 3.18
CA PRO A 293 -14.99 32.16 2.31
C PRO A 293 -15.26 33.52 2.94
N ASP A 294 -16.24 33.60 3.86
CA ASP A 294 -16.55 34.82 4.60
C ASP A 294 -15.64 35.09 5.82
N GLY A 295 -14.80 34.13 6.20
CA GLY A 295 -13.88 34.20 7.34
C GLY A 295 -14.52 33.98 8.71
N GLN A 296 -15.79 33.57 8.79
CA GLN A 296 -16.53 33.45 10.05
C GLN A 296 -16.56 32.02 10.61
N GLY A 297 -16.27 31.02 9.78
CA GLY A 297 -16.31 29.60 10.12
C GLY A 297 -15.01 28.88 9.78
N VAL A 298 -14.80 27.72 10.40
CA VAL A 298 -13.73 26.78 10.09
C VAL A 298 -14.29 25.37 10.07
N ALA A 299 -13.94 24.61 9.04
CA ALA A 299 -14.23 23.20 8.96
C ALA A 299 -12.91 22.41 8.87
N TRP A 300 -12.87 21.20 9.42
CA TRP A 300 -11.67 20.39 9.42
C TRP A 300 -11.97 18.89 9.40
N ARG A 301 -10.97 18.11 9.02
CA ARG A 301 -10.98 16.65 9.13
C ARG A 301 -10.09 16.22 10.29
N GLU A 302 -10.64 15.37 11.14
CA GLU A 302 -9.95 14.80 12.30
C GLU A 302 -10.37 13.34 12.47
N LEU A 303 -9.38 12.41 12.46
CA LEU A 303 -9.59 10.97 12.65
C LEU A 303 -10.77 10.40 11.83
N TYR A 304 -10.80 10.72 10.54
CA TYR A 304 -11.85 10.31 9.60
C TYR A 304 -13.26 10.78 9.96
N ASN A 305 -13.37 11.97 10.57
CA ASN A 305 -14.62 12.67 10.83
C ASN A 305 -14.48 14.12 10.37
N LEU A 306 -15.58 14.72 9.88
CA LEU A 306 -15.61 16.13 9.49
C LEU A 306 -16.34 16.93 10.56
N TYR A 307 -15.73 18.06 10.94
CA TYR A 307 -16.22 18.96 11.97
C TYR A 307 -16.28 20.39 11.45
N VAL A 308 -17.13 21.19 12.07
CA VAL A 308 -17.27 22.62 11.79
C VAL A 308 -17.47 23.39 13.10
N ALA A 309 -16.92 24.61 13.15
CA ALA A 309 -17.06 25.55 14.24
C ALA A 309 -16.97 27.00 13.73
N PRO A 310 -17.42 28.00 14.49
CA PRO A 310 -17.04 29.40 14.25
C PRO A 310 -15.52 29.57 14.25
N PHE A 311 -14.99 30.41 13.36
CA PHE A 311 -13.57 30.77 13.34
C PHE A 311 -13.32 31.77 14.48
N PRO A 312 -12.49 31.45 15.50
CA PRO A 312 -12.21 32.39 16.58
C PRO A 312 -11.48 33.63 16.06
N GLN A 313 -12.12 34.80 16.17
CA GLN A 313 -11.51 36.10 15.82
C GLN A 313 -10.71 36.64 17.02
N THR A 314 -9.74 35.86 17.50
CA THR A 314 -8.93 36.20 18.68
C THR A 314 -7.48 36.44 18.26
N GLY A 315 -6.75 37.28 19.01
CA GLY A 315 -5.31 37.48 18.82
C GLY A 315 -4.44 36.38 19.43
N ARG A 316 -5.02 35.25 19.85
CA ARG A 316 -4.35 34.16 20.56
C ARG A 316 -4.53 32.84 19.80
N THR A 317 -3.51 31.98 19.84
CA THR A 317 -3.60 30.62 19.33
C THR A 317 -4.65 29.82 20.12
N VAL A 318 -5.48 29.06 19.40
CA VAL A 318 -6.44 28.09 19.97
C VAL A 318 -6.03 26.67 19.56
N GLU A 319 -6.21 25.68 20.42
CA GLU A 319 -6.04 24.29 19.98
C GLU A 319 -7.29 23.84 19.21
N LEU A 320 -7.15 23.55 17.93
CA LEU A 320 -8.25 23.04 17.11
C LEU A 320 -8.36 21.52 17.33
N ASN A 321 -9.49 21.08 17.89
CA ASN A 321 -9.83 19.67 18.05
C ASN A 321 -11.34 19.50 18.22
N LYS A 322 -11.83 18.28 18.02
CA LYS A 322 -13.27 17.96 18.13
C LYS A 322 -13.91 18.17 19.50
N ASP A 323 -13.10 18.25 20.57
CA ASP A 323 -13.56 18.34 21.97
C ASP A 323 -13.37 19.75 22.58
N MET A 324 -12.96 20.73 21.77
CA MET A 324 -12.72 22.11 22.22
C MET A 324 -14.01 22.76 22.75
N LYS A 325 -13.87 23.69 23.71
CA LYS A 325 -15.00 24.30 24.42
C LYS A 325 -15.10 25.81 24.21
N GLU A 326 -14.10 26.41 23.60
CA GLU A 326 -13.97 27.83 23.31
C GLU A 326 -15.04 28.29 22.30
N VAL A 327 -15.43 27.41 21.37
CA VAL A 327 -16.52 27.62 20.41
C VAL A 327 -17.33 26.34 20.20
N PRO A 328 -18.62 26.43 19.82
CA PRO A 328 -19.42 25.25 19.50
C PRO A 328 -18.84 24.46 18.32
N VAL A 329 -18.58 23.17 18.53
CA VAL A 329 -18.16 22.22 17.49
C VAL A 329 -19.31 21.29 17.13
N THR A 330 -19.47 20.99 15.84
CA THR A 330 -20.43 19.99 15.38
C THR A 330 -19.81 19.04 14.37
N ARG A 331 -20.07 17.74 14.54
CA ARG A 331 -19.76 16.72 13.55
C ARG A 331 -20.80 16.73 12.43
N ILE A 332 -20.36 16.89 11.19
CA ILE A 332 -21.26 17.03 10.04
C ILE A 332 -21.47 15.74 9.24
N THR A 333 -20.69 14.69 9.49
CA THR A 333 -20.78 13.45 8.70
C THR A 333 -21.09 12.22 9.54
N ARG A 334 -21.77 11.25 8.92
CA ARG A 334 -21.79 9.87 9.45
C ARG A 334 -20.48 9.18 9.14
N ASP A 335 -20.05 9.24 7.89
CA ASP A 335 -18.79 8.71 7.39
C ASP A 335 -18.00 9.88 6.78
N ALA A 336 -16.74 10.13 7.15
CA ALA A 336 -15.99 11.21 6.49
C ALA A 336 -15.45 10.82 5.12
N GLY A 337 -15.41 11.82 4.26
CA GLY A 337 -14.72 11.77 2.98
C GLY A 337 -13.43 12.56 2.93
N THR A 338 -13.08 12.94 1.71
CA THR A 338 -11.93 13.76 1.32
C THR A 338 -12.40 15.01 0.57
N TYR A 339 -11.48 15.95 0.36
CA TYR A 339 -11.69 17.19 -0.40
C TYR A 339 -12.83 18.05 0.15
N LEU A 340 -12.76 18.29 1.46
CA LEU A 340 -13.68 19.19 2.16
C LEU A 340 -13.51 20.60 1.62
N HIS A 341 -14.61 21.24 1.24
CA HIS A 341 -14.64 22.63 0.84
C HIS A 341 -16.00 23.27 1.16
N TRP A 342 -16.01 24.60 1.17
CA TRP A 342 -17.21 25.40 1.39
C TRP A 342 -17.90 25.74 0.07
N SER A 343 -19.22 25.92 0.11
CA SER A 343 -19.89 26.70 -0.94
C SER A 343 -19.40 28.15 -0.90
N ALA A 344 -19.41 28.83 -2.05
CA ALA A 344 -18.89 30.19 -2.16
C ALA A 344 -19.62 31.23 -1.27
N ASP A 345 -20.87 30.94 -0.90
CA ASP A 345 -21.68 31.75 0.01
C ASP A 345 -21.49 31.40 1.51
N SER A 346 -20.57 30.47 1.83
CA SER A 346 -20.29 29.97 3.18
C SER A 346 -21.45 29.24 3.87
N LYS A 347 -22.52 28.88 3.13
CA LYS A 347 -23.73 28.29 3.74
C LYS A 347 -23.73 26.77 3.78
N ALA A 348 -22.87 26.10 3.02
CA ALA A 348 -22.81 24.66 2.95
C ALA A 348 -21.37 24.13 2.96
N LEU A 349 -21.24 22.90 3.45
CA LEU A 349 -20.02 22.09 3.33
C LEU A 349 -20.22 21.00 2.29
N LEU A 350 -19.16 20.77 1.52
CA LEU A 350 -19.10 19.92 0.35
C LEU A 350 -17.90 18.99 0.49
N TRP A 351 -18.05 17.71 0.15
CA TRP A 351 -16.96 16.73 0.18
C TRP A 351 -17.29 15.52 -0.69
N THR A 352 -16.33 14.61 -0.84
CA THR A 352 -16.55 13.35 -1.57
C THR A 352 -16.20 12.13 -0.73
N ILE A 353 -16.98 11.06 -0.86
CA ILE A 353 -16.62 9.73 -0.37
C ILE A 353 -16.57 8.80 -1.59
N GLY A 354 -15.34 8.52 -2.05
CA GLY A 354 -15.12 7.84 -3.33
C GLY A 354 -15.84 8.54 -4.49
N GLY A 355 -16.60 7.79 -5.28
CA GLY A 355 -17.36 8.31 -6.43
C GLY A 355 -18.65 9.07 -6.10
N THR A 356 -18.86 9.50 -4.85
CA THR A 356 -20.09 10.19 -4.41
C THR A 356 -19.77 11.57 -3.83
N TYR A 357 -20.47 12.59 -4.32
CA TYR A 357 -20.39 13.98 -3.88
C TYR A 357 -21.50 14.28 -2.88
N PHE A 358 -21.15 14.91 -1.77
CA PHE A 358 -22.07 15.26 -0.69
C PHE A 358 -22.12 16.77 -0.49
N ARG A 359 -23.29 17.24 -0.08
CA ARG A 359 -23.55 18.63 0.32
C ARG A 359 -24.39 18.61 1.58
N ARG A 360 -24.01 19.44 2.56
CA ARG A 360 -24.79 19.69 3.77
C ARG A 360 -24.83 21.18 4.09
N GLU A 361 -26.03 21.72 4.27
CA GLU A 361 -26.21 23.12 4.66
C GLU A 361 -25.89 23.30 6.15
N LEU A 362 -25.31 24.43 6.54
CA LEU A 362 -24.98 24.71 7.95
C LEU A 362 -26.21 24.74 8.84
N ARG A 363 -27.36 25.21 8.33
CA ARG A 363 -28.65 25.18 9.05
C ARG A 363 -29.12 23.78 9.42
N GLU A 364 -28.60 22.75 8.73
CA GLU A 364 -28.89 21.34 9.02
C GLU A 364 -27.90 20.76 10.04
N ALA A 365 -26.83 21.47 10.37
CA ALA A 365 -25.82 21.08 11.35
C ALA A 365 -25.99 21.82 12.69
N PHE A 366 -26.42 23.08 12.66
CA PHE A 366 -26.58 23.91 13.86
C PHE A 366 -28.02 24.35 14.05
N SER A 367 -28.62 24.07 15.21
CA SER A 367 -29.98 24.47 15.55
C SER A 367 -30.15 25.97 15.79
N PHE A 368 -29.05 26.70 16.00
CA PHE A 368 -29.05 28.15 16.26
C PHE A 368 -28.75 29.00 15.02
N VAL A 369 -28.52 28.38 13.86
CA VAL A 369 -28.40 29.10 12.58
C VAL A 369 -29.80 29.54 12.15
N THR A 370 -29.92 30.75 11.60
CA THR A 370 -31.18 31.29 11.08
C THR A 370 -31.82 30.30 10.09
N ASP A 371 -33.12 30.06 10.26
CA ASP A 371 -33.91 29.10 9.46
C ASP A 371 -33.52 27.61 9.62
N ALA A 372 -32.86 27.24 10.73
CA ALA A 372 -32.65 25.84 11.08
C ALA A 372 -33.98 25.13 11.42
N PRO A 373 -34.17 23.87 10.98
CA PRO A 373 -35.36 23.10 11.33
C PRO A 373 -35.38 22.77 12.84
N GLU A 374 -36.58 22.68 13.43
CA GLU A 374 -36.77 22.36 14.84
C GLU A 374 -36.12 21.02 15.25
N LYS A 375 -36.09 20.06 14.31
CA LYS A 375 -35.34 18.81 14.42
C LYS A 375 -34.31 18.72 13.28
N LEU A 376 -33.03 18.73 13.63
CA LEU A 376 -31.94 18.59 12.67
C LEU A 376 -31.97 17.20 12.00
N PRO A 377 -31.72 17.10 10.68
CA PRO A 377 -31.62 15.82 10.00
C PRO A 377 -30.38 15.03 10.49
N PRO A 378 -30.41 13.69 10.43
CA PRO A 378 -29.24 12.88 10.78
C PRO A 378 -28.07 13.18 9.83
N PRO A 379 -26.81 13.05 10.28
CA PRO A 379 -25.65 13.14 9.40
C PRO A 379 -25.73 12.15 8.24
N ASP A 380 -25.53 12.66 7.02
CA ASP A 380 -25.50 12.00 5.71
C ASP A 380 -26.59 10.95 5.42
N SER A 381 -27.53 11.31 4.52
CA SER A 381 -28.53 10.38 4.00
C SER A 381 -28.63 10.31 2.47
N THR A 382 -28.14 11.31 1.74
CA THR A 382 -28.23 11.34 0.26
C THR A 382 -27.03 12.06 -0.36
N GLY A 383 -26.34 11.42 -1.31
CA GLY A 383 -25.23 12.00 -2.07
C GLY A 383 -25.46 11.87 -3.58
N ILE A 384 -24.80 12.72 -4.36
CA ILE A 384 -24.84 12.72 -5.81
C ILE A 384 -23.75 11.79 -6.34
N ARG A 385 -24.14 10.75 -7.08
CA ARG A 385 -23.19 9.88 -7.76
C ARG A 385 -22.47 10.66 -8.88
N ILE A 386 -21.14 10.68 -8.86
CA ILE A 386 -20.34 11.33 -9.91
C ILE A 386 -20.49 10.56 -11.22
N GLY A 387 -20.36 9.22 -11.17
CA GLY A 387 -20.76 8.33 -12.25
C GLY A 387 -19.86 8.35 -13.49
N LEU A 388 -18.55 8.55 -13.31
CA LEU A 388 -17.58 8.43 -14.40
C LEU A 388 -17.32 6.94 -14.70
N ILE A 389 -17.70 6.51 -15.89
CA ILE A 389 -17.52 5.13 -16.37
C ILE A 389 -16.48 5.13 -17.48
N LEU A 390 -15.46 4.28 -17.34
CA LEU A 390 -14.38 4.11 -18.30
C LEU A 390 -14.33 2.65 -18.79
N LYS A 391 -13.72 2.45 -19.96
CA LYS A 391 -13.40 1.10 -20.46
C LYS A 391 -12.15 0.57 -19.75
N SER A 392 -12.16 -0.71 -19.40
CA SER A 392 -10.92 -1.38 -18.99
C SER A 392 -10.02 -1.60 -20.21
N ASP A 393 -8.71 -1.63 -20.00
CA ASP A 393 -7.74 -2.01 -21.02
C ASP A 393 -7.95 -3.47 -21.42
N LYS A 394 -8.15 -3.68 -22.73
CA LYS A 394 -8.32 -4.99 -23.33
C LYS A 394 -7.58 -5.02 -24.67
N PRO A 395 -6.41 -5.67 -24.75
CA PRO A 395 -5.72 -5.82 -26.03
C PRO A 395 -6.53 -6.72 -26.97
N SER A 396 -6.22 -6.63 -28.27
CA SER A 396 -6.87 -7.39 -29.35
C SER A 396 -5.97 -8.46 -29.98
N GLY A 397 -4.73 -8.61 -29.53
CA GLY A 397 -3.77 -9.52 -30.15
C GLY A 397 -4.11 -10.99 -30.00
N LYS A 398 -3.50 -11.79 -30.88
CA LYS A 398 -3.56 -13.25 -30.86
C LYS A 398 -2.16 -13.82 -30.83
N PHE A 399 -1.82 -14.56 -29.77
CA PHE A 399 -0.48 -15.14 -29.59
C PHE A 399 -0.53 -16.65 -29.47
N ALA A 400 0.46 -17.32 -30.07
CA ALA A 400 0.71 -18.75 -29.89
C ALA A 400 2.13 -18.93 -29.35
N PHE A 401 2.26 -19.27 -28.08
CA PHE A 401 3.54 -19.67 -27.48
C PHE A 401 3.77 -21.15 -27.77
N ILE A 402 4.81 -21.49 -28.53
CA ILE A 402 5.05 -22.86 -28.99
C ILE A 402 6.33 -23.45 -28.38
N GLY A 403 6.26 -24.72 -27.95
CA GLY A 403 7.43 -25.51 -27.56
C GLY A 403 7.91 -25.31 -26.11
N ALA A 404 7.09 -24.73 -25.24
CA ALA A 404 7.45 -24.51 -23.84
C ALA A 404 7.16 -25.74 -22.95
N ARG A 405 7.89 -25.87 -21.85
CA ARG A 405 7.39 -26.58 -20.66
C ARG A 405 6.36 -25.68 -19.97
N VAL A 406 5.12 -26.13 -19.78
CA VAL A 406 4.07 -25.32 -19.16
C VAL A 406 3.75 -25.86 -17.78
N ILE A 407 4.04 -25.07 -16.74
CA ILE A 407 3.62 -25.33 -15.37
C ILE A 407 2.22 -24.75 -15.23
N THR A 408 1.17 -25.59 -15.25
CA THR A 408 -0.21 -25.07 -15.38
C THR A 408 -0.78 -24.56 -14.07
N MET A 409 -0.28 -25.07 -12.93
CA MET A 409 -0.91 -24.94 -11.59
C MET A 409 -2.31 -25.59 -11.48
N LYS A 410 -2.73 -26.38 -12.47
CA LYS A 410 -3.89 -27.27 -12.35
C LYS A 410 -3.47 -28.57 -11.66
N GLY A 411 -3.57 -28.58 -10.33
CA GLY A 411 -2.95 -29.65 -9.53
C GLY A 411 -1.43 -29.61 -9.69
N ASP A 412 -0.84 -30.76 -10.03
CA ASP A 412 0.62 -30.90 -10.25
C ASP A 412 1.00 -30.99 -11.74
N GLU A 413 0.09 -30.65 -12.66
CA GLU A 413 0.29 -30.81 -14.10
C GLU A 413 1.42 -29.93 -14.66
N VAL A 414 2.30 -30.58 -15.43
CA VAL A 414 3.35 -29.95 -16.24
C VAL A 414 3.28 -30.50 -17.66
N ILE A 415 3.13 -29.63 -18.66
CA ILE A 415 3.02 -30.02 -20.07
C ILE A 415 4.36 -29.76 -20.77
N GLU A 416 5.09 -30.82 -21.08
CA GLU A 416 6.31 -30.74 -21.91
C GLU A 416 5.98 -30.47 -23.37
N ASN A 417 6.76 -29.61 -24.03
CA ASN A 417 6.57 -29.19 -25.43
C ASN A 417 5.13 -28.71 -25.72
N GLY A 418 4.55 -27.98 -24.77
CA GLY A 418 3.21 -27.43 -24.83
C GLY A 418 3.09 -26.20 -25.74
N THR A 419 1.85 -25.89 -26.07
CA THR A 419 1.41 -24.69 -26.78
C THR A 419 0.36 -23.97 -25.94
N ILE A 420 0.47 -22.64 -25.85
CA ILE A 420 -0.54 -21.77 -25.22
C ILE A 420 -1.07 -20.81 -26.27
N LEU A 421 -2.40 -20.78 -26.45
CA LEU A 421 -3.09 -19.85 -27.33
C LEU A 421 -3.75 -18.75 -26.48
N VAL A 422 -3.50 -17.50 -26.85
CA VAL A 422 -4.05 -16.30 -26.23
C VAL A 422 -4.81 -15.49 -27.26
N GLU A 423 -6.03 -15.07 -26.94
CA GLU A 423 -6.80 -14.10 -27.73
C GLU A 423 -7.27 -12.95 -26.85
N GLY A 424 -6.97 -11.73 -27.29
CA GLY A 424 -7.17 -10.52 -26.50
C GLY A 424 -6.44 -10.64 -25.16
N ASN A 425 -7.20 -10.69 -24.07
CA ASN A 425 -6.67 -10.83 -22.71
C ASN A 425 -6.82 -12.23 -22.10
N ARG A 426 -7.29 -13.24 -22.85
CA ARG A 426 -7.69 -14.56 -22.31
C ARG A 426 -6.86 -15.69 -22.92
N ILE A 427 -6.56 -16.69 -22.11
CA ILE A 427 -6.04 -17.99 -22.57
C ILE A 427 -7.23 -18.74 -23.18
N VAL A 428 -7.14 -19.08 -24.47
CA VAL A 428 -8.22 -19.82 -25.14
C VAL A 428 -7.96 -21.32 -25.15
N ALA A 429 -6.69 -21.74 -25.17
CA ALA A 429 -6.32 -23.15 -25.09
C ALA A 429 -4.88 -23.33 -24.58
N VAL A 430 -4.63 -24.45 -23.92
CA VAL A 430 -3.30 -24.92 -23.50
C VAL A 430 -3.23 -26.44 -23.69
N GLY A 431 -2.15 -26.94 -24.28
CA GLY A 431 -2.03 -28.37 -24.59
C GLY A 431 -0.90 -28.68 -25.56
N LYS A 432 -0.89 -29.91 -26.10
CA LYS A 432 0.05 -30.33 -27.16
C LYS A 432 -0.60 -30.23 -28.53
N ALA A 433 0.19 -29.96 -29.57
CA ALA A 433 -0.23 -29.98 -30.98
C ALA A 433 -1.50 -29.14 -31.29
N LEU A 434 -1.63 -27.95 -30.68
CA LEU A 434 -2.74 -27.04 -30.94
C LEU A 434 -2.64 -26.41 -32.34
N PHE A 435 -3.78 -26.14 -32.97
CA PHE A 435 -3.83 -25.45 -34.26
C PHE A 435 -3.55 -23.95 -34.07
N THR A 436 -2.46 -23.45 -34.68
CA THR A 436 -1.94 -22.09 -34.44
C THR A 436 -2.15 -21.10 -35.59
N ARG A 437 -2.86 -21.50 -36.66
CA ARG A 437 -3.09 -20.61 -37.81
C ARG A 437 -3.87 -19.37 -37.39
N GLY A 438 -3.36 -18.18 -37.76
CA GLY A 438 -3.97 -16.90 -37.41
C GLY A 438 -3.49 -16.30 -36.09
N TYR A 439 -2.61 -16.99 -35.36
CA TYR A 439 -1.92 -16.44 -34.19
C TYR A 439 -0.52 -15.94 -34.57
N ARG A 440 -0.06 -14.90 -33.89
CA ARG A 440 1.36 -14.51 -33.91
C ARG A 440 2.16 -15.53 -33.12
N THR A 441 3.03 -16.26 -33.80
CA THR A 441 3.87 -17.27 -33.17
C THR A 441 4.98 -16.61 -32.34
N ILE A 442 5.10 -17.03 -31.09
CA ILE A 442 6.22 -16.75 -30.20
C ILE A 442 6.93 -18.08 -29.93
N ASP A 443 8.06 -18.31 -30.60
CA ASP A 443 8.84 -19.52 -30.40
C ASP A 443 9.58 -19.45 -29.06
N VAL A 444 9.22 -20.37 -28.17
CA VAL A 444 9.74 -20.49 -26.82
C VAL A 444 10.23 -21.92 -26.58
N LYS A 445 10.69 -22.61 -27.63
CA LYS A 445 11.26 -23.95 -27.53
C LYS A 445 12.36 -24.01 -26.47
N GLY A 446 12.22 -24.94 -25.53
CA GLY A 446 13.16 -25.13 -24.42
C GLY A 446 12.95 -24.19 -23.22
N ALA A 447 12.12 -23.15 -23.35
CA ALA A 447 11.74 -22.29 -22.25
C ALA A 447 10.69 -22.97 -21.34
N THR A 448 10.50 -22.43 -20.14
CA THR A 448 9.43 -22.80 -19.22
C THR A 448 8.46 -21.64 -19.01
N ILE A 449 7.15 -21.91 -19.00
CA ILE A 449 6.10 -20.92 -18.74
C ILE A 449 5.36 -21.30 -17.45
N MET A 450 5.17 -20.32 -16.58
CA MET A 450 4.30 -20.43 -15.39
C MET A 450 3.28 -19.27 -15.37
N PRO A 451 2.21 -19.34 -14.55
CA PRO A 451 1.31 -18.21 -14.37
C PRO A 451 2.05 -16.98 -13.84
N GLY A 452 1.52 -15.80 -14.11
CA GLY A 452 1.97 -14.54 -13.50
C GLY A 452 2.04 -14.63 -11.97
N ILE A 453 3.09 -14.05 -11.38
CA ILE A 453 3.24 -13.99 -9.92
C ILE A 453 2.15 -13.08 -9.34
N VAL A 454 1.56 -13.53 -8.24
CA VAL A 454 0.60 -12.82 -7.39
C VAL A 454 1.27 -12.56 -6.04
N ASP A 455 1.76 -11.33 -5.86
CA ASP A 455 2.34 -10.89 -4.57
C ASP A 455 1.22 -10.34 -3.68
N VAL A 456 0.84 -11.06 -2.64
CA VAL A 456 -0.33 -10.70 -1.82
C VAL A 456 -0.02 -9.75 -0.67
N HIS A 457 1.26 -9.47 -0.44
CA HIS A 457 1.73 -8.51 0.54
C HIS A 457 2.91 -7.76 -0.05
N ALA A 458 2.60 -6.83 -0.95
CA ALA A 458 3.58 -5.95 -1.58
C ALA A 458 3.63 -4.61 -0.83
N HIS A 459 4.66 -3.81 -1.09
CA HIS A 459 4.61 -2.37 -0.91
C HIS A 459 5.20 -1.72 -2.16
N LEU A 460 4.34 -1.35 -3.11
CA LEU A 460 4.79 -0.92 -4.45
C LEU A 460 5.35 0.51 -4.43
N GLY A 461 5.00 1.26 -3.38
CA GLY A 461 5.29 2.69 -3.24
C GLY A 461 4.44 3.54 -4.18
N THR A 462 4.06 4.72 -3.70
CA THR A 462 3.42 5.75 -4.52
C THR A 462 4.02 7.11 -4.19
N SER A 463 3.91 8.05 -5.12
CA SER A 463 4.35 9.43 -4.86
C SER A 463 3.51 10.05 -3.74
N TYR A 464 4.15 10.50 -2.66
CA TYR A 464 3.46 11.01 -1.47
C TYR A 464 3.03 12.49 -1.56
N ASN A 465 3.36 13.20 -2.65
CA ASN A 465 3.03 14.62 -2.82
C ASN A 465 1.78 14.87 -3.68
N GLY A 466 1.00 13.82 -3.94
CA GLY A 466 -0.25 13.87 -4.70
C GLY A 466 -0.11 13.91 -6.23
N LEU A 467 1.09 14.06 -6.80
CA LEU A 467 1.30 13.94 -8.24
C LEU A 467 1.63 12.48 -8.61
N SER A 468 0.96 11.91 -9.62
CA SER A 468 1.32 10.58 -10.15
C SER A 468 2.26 10.73 -11.37
N PRO A 469 3.30 9.88 -11.49
CA PRO A 469 4.11 9.84 -12.70
C PRO A 469 3.29 9.31 -13.90
N GLN A 470 3.75 9.56 -15.12
CA GLN A 470 3.15 8.93 -16.30
C GLN A 470 3.56 7.45 -16.43
N GLN A 471 4.75 7.10 -15.96
CA GLN A 471 5.19 5.72 -15.77
C GLN A 471 5.82 5.51 -14.38
N SER A 472 5.48 4.40 -13.72
CA SER A 472 6.06 4.07 -12.42
C SER A 472 7.19 3.07 -12.59
N TRP A 473 8.40 3.44 -12.15
CA TRP A 473 9.55 2.55 -12.21
C TRP A 473 9.40 1.32 -11.31
N SER A 474 8.75 1.46 -10.15
CA SER A 474 8.52 0.34 -9.24
C SER A 474 7.54 -0.66 -9.86
N TYR A 475 6.54 -0.18 -10.61
CA TYR A 475 5.57 -1.05 -11.28
C TYR A 475 6.20 -1.79 -12.44
N LEU A 476 7.04 -1.11 -13.23
CA LEU A 476 7.79 -1.73 -14.31
C LEU A 476 8.83 -2.73 -13.79
N ALA A 477 9.50 -2.45 -12.66
CA ALA A 477 10.39 -3.41 -12.01
C ALA A 477 9.63 -4.68 -11.59
N ASN A 478 8.47 -4.56 -10.95
CA ASN A 478 7.66 -5.72 -10.58
C ASN A 478 7.22 -6.56 -11.79
N LEU A 479 6.71 -5.89 -12.85
CA LEU A 479 6.36 -6.59 -14.09
C LEU A 479 7.57 -7.26 -14.75
N ALA A 480 8.74 -6.61 -14.80
CA ALA A 480 9.97 -7.17 -15.37
C ALA A 480 10.46 -8.44 -14.65
N PHE A 481 10.06 -8.60 -13.38
CA PHE A 481 10.31 -9.79 -12.57
C PHE A 481 9.05 -10.70 -12.47
N GLY A 482 8.07 -10.54 -13.36
CA GLY A 482 6.95 -11.48 -13.50
C GLY A 482 5.80 -11.30 -12.50
N VAL A 483 5.85 -10.28 -11.63
CA VAL A 483 4.72 -9.91 -10.76
C VAL A 483 3.67 -9.21 -11.61
N THR A 484 2.56 -9.89 -11.86
CA THR A 484 1.46 -9.41 -12.72
C THR A 484 0.26 -8.92 -11.93
N THR A 485 0.17 -9.32 -10.66
CA THR A 485 -0.86 -8.88 -9.70
C THR A 485 -0.21 -8.66 -8.35
N ALA A 486 -0.56 -7.55 -7.71
CA ALA A 486 -0.06 -7.17 -6.40
C ALA A 486 -1.22 -6.70 -5.50
N HIS A 487 -1.20 -7.13 -4.25
CA HIS A 487 -2.04 -6.60 -3.19
C HIS A 487 -1.16 -5.85 -2.18
N ASP A 488 -1.33 -4.54 -2.09
CA ASP A 488 -0.59 -3.66 -1.20
C ASP A 488 -1.41 -3.39 0.08
N PRO A 489 -1.04 -3.97 1.24
CA PRO A 489 -1.85 -3.92 2.44
C PRO A 489 -1.58 -2.65 3.28
N SER A 490 -0.77 -1.70 2.78
CA SER A 490 -0.60 -0.38 3.41
C SER A 490 -0.05 0.63 2.41
N ALA A 491 -0.91 1.50 1.90
CA ALA A 491 -0.51 2.57 0.99
C ALA A 491 -1.32 3.84 1.23
N ASP A 492 -0.84 4.97 0.69
CA ASP A 492 -1.67 6.17 0.60
C ASP A 492 -2.93 5.87 -0.22
N THR A 493 -4.09 6.10 0.39
CA THR A 493 -5.39 5.73 -0.19
C THR A 493 -5.61 6.42 -1.54
N GLU A 494 -5.41 7.73 -1.60
CA GLU A 494 -5.71 8.52 -2.81
C GLU A 494 -4.83 8.11 -3.98
N MET A 495 -3.54 7.87 -3.69
CA MET A 495 -2.55 7.56 -4.70
C MET A 495 -2.68 6.13 -5.21
N VAL A 496 -2.85 5.13 -4.33
CA VAL A 496 -2.86 3.72 -4.74
C VAL A 496 -4.08 3.38 -5.59
N PHE A 497 -5.28 3.83 -5.19
CA PHE A 497 -6.50 3.54 -5.94
C PHE A 497 -6.57 4.36 -7.24
N SER A 498 -6.10 5.61 -7.24
CA SER A 498 -6.01 6.39 -8.49
C SER A 498 -5.06 5.73 -9.49
N GLN A 499 -3.91 5.20 -9.05
CA GLN A 499 -2.98 4.50 -9.93
C GLN A 499 -3.50 3.12 -10.35
N ALA A 500 -4.21 2.41 -9.47
CA ALA A 500 -4.88 1.16 -9.83
C ALA A 500 -5.87 1.36 -10.99
N GLU A 501 -6.68 2.41 -10.94
CA GLU A 501 -7.62 2.77 -12.01
C GLU A 501 -6.90 3.23 -13.29
N MET A 502 -5.76 3.93 -13.17
CA MET A 502 -4.93 4.27 -14.34
C MET A 502 -4.35 3.01 -15.01
N VAL A 503 -3.92 2.02 -14.24
CA VAL A 503 -3.46 0.72 -14.77
C VAL A 503 -4.61 -0.07 -15.38
N GLN A 504 -5.79 -0.05 -14.76
CA GLN A 504 -6.99 -0.70 -15.28
C GLN A 504 -7.46 -0.07 -16.59
N ALA A 505 -7.37 1.25 -16.75
CA ALA A 505 -7.70 1.96 -17.98
C ALA A 505 -6.61 1.88 -19.07
N GLY A 506 -5.45 1.28 -18.79
CA GLY A 506 -4.32 1.20 -19.73
C GLY A 506 -3.57 2.52 -19.91
N ILE A 507 -3.80 3.50 -19.03
CA ILE A 507 -3.10 4.80 -19.01
C ILE A 507 -1.69 4.64 -18.44
N MET A 508 -1.52 3.73 -17.47
CA MET A 508 -0.23 3.41 -16.83
C MET A 508 0.08 1.92 -17.00
N THR A 509 1.33 1.58 -17.29
CA THR A 509 1.80 0.18 -17.35
C THR A 509 2.25 -0.28 -15.96
N GLY A 510 1.74 -1.42 -15.50
CA GLY A 510 2.03 -2.00 -14.19
C GLY A 510 1.29 -3.32 -13.94
N PRO A 511 1.59 -4.00 -12.81
CA PRO A 511 0.78 -5.14 -12.35
C PRO A 511 -0.66 -4.68 -12.09
N ARG A 512 -1.61 -5.60 -12.01
CA ARG A 512 -2.93 -5.27 -11.41
C ARG A 512 -2.71 -4.92 -9.94
N ILE A 513 -3.23 -3.77 -9.53
CA ILE A 513 -3.01 -3.22 -8.19
C ILE A 513 -4.31 -3.34 -7.41
N TYR A 514 -4.24 -4.04 -6.30
CA TYR A 514 -5.28 -4.04 -5.27
C TYR A 514 -4.65 -3.55 -3.98
N SER A 515 -5.44 -2.93 -3.12
CA SER A 515 -4.92 -2.40 -1.87
C SER A 515 -6.00 -2.31 -0.81
N THR A 516 -5.55 -2.28 0.44
CA THR A 516 -6.38 -1.86 1.58
C THR A 516 -6.41 -0.35 1.76
N GLY A 517 -5.62 0.40 0.99
CA GLY A 517 -5.32 1.80 1.25
C GLY A 517 -4.67 2.00 2.62
N THR A 518 -4.97 3.12 3.26
CA THR A 518 -4.47 3.45 4.59
C THR A 518 -5.03 2.46 5.61
N ILE A 519 -4.15 1.88 6.41
CA ILE A 519 -4.47 0.87 7.41
C ILE A 519 -5.49 1.34 8.45
N LEU A 520 -6.27 0.41 9.02
CA LEU A 520 -7.11 0.67 10.19
C LEU A 520 -6.25 0.57 11.45
N TYR A 521 -5.44 1.61 11.70
CA TYR A 521 -4.47 1.64 12.79
C TYR A 521 -5.15 1.80 14.15
N GLY A 522 -4.94 0.84 15.06
CA GLY A 522 -5.56 0.82 16.39
C GLY A 522 -4.78 1.56 17.49
N ALA A 523 -3.48 1.80 17.29
CA ALA A 523 -2.61 2.51 18.23
C ALA A 523 -2.70 4.03 18.06
N ASP A 524 -2.11 4.78 18.99
CA ASP A 524 -2.12 6.25 18.92
C ASP A 524 -1.20 6.77 17.82
N GLY A 525 -1.65 7.79 17.11
CA GLY A 525 -1.01 8.31 15.90
C GLY A 525 -1.92 9.31 15.19
N ASP A 526 -1.39 10.00 14.19
CA ASP A 526 -2.06 11.08 13.45
C ASP A 526 -3.10 10.59 12.43
N PHE A 527 -3.19 9.28 12.17
CA PHE A 527 -4.16 8.64 11.26
C PHE A 527 -4.90 7.43 11.87
N LYS A 528 -5.01 7.37 13.20
CA LYS A 528 -5.68 6.28 13.94
C LYS A 528 -7.14 6.06 13.52
N ALA A 529 -7.52 4.79 13.35
CA ALA A 529 -8.91 4.36 13.17
C ALA A 529 -9.52 3.95 14.53
N VAL A 530 -10.33 4.85 15.11
CA VAL A 530 -11.02 4.58 16.37
C VAL A 530 -12.17 3.60 16.14
N VAL A 531 -12.15 2.47 16.85
CA VAL A 531 -13.21 1.46 16.83
C VAL A 531 -13.65 1.19 18.27
N ASN A 532 -14.75 1.79 18.70
CA ASN A 532 -15.35 1.55 20.02
C ASN A 532 -16.68 0.79 19.92
N SER A 533 -17.28 0.77 18.74
CA SER A 533 -18.54 0.10 18.42
C SER A 533 -18.48 -0.61 17.06
N LEU A 534 -19.47 -1.46 16.78
CA LEU A 534 -19.65 -2.05 15.45
C LEU A 534 -19.92 -0.97 14.38
N GLU A 535 -20.59 0.13 14.74
CA GLU A 535 -20.85 1.20 13.78
C GLU A 535 -19.59 1.98 13.40
N ASP A 536 -18.65 2.15 14.33
CA ASP A 536 -17.33 2.72 14.00
C ASP A 536 -16.61 1.85 12.98
N ALA A 537 -16.64 0.52 13.18
CA ALA A 537 -16.06 -0.43 12.23
C ALA A 537 -16.74 -0.33 10.85
N ARG A 538 -18.07 -0.31 10.80
CA ARG A 538 -18.83 -0.12 9.56
C ARG A 538 -18.47 1.19 8.86
N SER A 539 -18.29 2.28 9.61
CA SER A 539 -17.94 3.58 9.05
C SER A 539 -16.59 3.52 8.32
N HIS A 540 -15.56 2.96 8.95
CA HIS A 540 -14.26 2.79 8.32
C HIS A 540 -14.32 1.91 7.07
N LEU A 541 -15.07 0.81 7.12
CA LEU A 541 -15.17 -0.10 5.97
C LEU A 541 -16.00 0.48 4.84
N ARG A 542 -17.10 1.21 5.11
CA ARG A 542 -17.87 1.92 4.08
C ARG A 542 -16.99 2.95 3.37
N ARG A 543 -16.17 3.70 4.11
CA ARG A 543 -15.21 4.66 3.54
C ARG A 543 -14.22 3.98 2.60
N MET A 544 -13.61 2.87 3.02
CA MET A 544 -12.65 2.14 2.19
C MET A 544 -13.31 1.46 0.99
N LYS A 545 -14.50 0.89 1.16
CA LYS A 545 -15.27 0.31 0.05
C LYS A 545 -15.67 1.34 -1.00
N ALA A 546 -16.02 2.56 -0.57
CA ALA A 546 -16.42 3.63 -1.47
C ALA A 546 -15.31 4.04 -2.45
N VAL A 547 -14.04 3.90 -2.05
CA VAL A 547 -12.87 4.18 -2.88
C VAL A 547 -12.35 2.98 -3.68
N GLY A 548 -13.03 1.83 -3.61
CA GLY A 548 -12.71 0.63 -4.38
C GLY A 548 -11.93 -0.44 -3.63
N ALA A 549 -11.72 -0.30 -2.31
CA ALA A 549 -11.07 -1.34 -1.53
C ALA A 549 -11.93 -2.62 -1.49
N ILE A 550 -11.31 -3.76 -1.78
CA ILE A 550 -11.90 -5.11 -1.63
C ILE A 550 -11.55 -5.74 -0.27
N SER A 551 -10.61 -5.13 0.44
CA SER A 551 -10.03 -5.58 1.68
C SER A 551 -9.69 -4.38 2.58
N VAL A 552 -9.55 -4.61 3.88
CA VAL A 552 -8.98 -3.65 4.83
C VAL A 552 -7.87 -4.30 5.64
N LYS A 553 -6.89 -3.51 6.09
CA LYS A 553 -5.86 -3.97 7.01
C LYS A 553 -6.22 -3.63 8.46
N SER A 554 -6.51 -4.66 9.27
CA SER A 554 -6.72 -4.52 10.71
C SER A 554 -5.37 -4.48 11.44
N TYR A 555 -4.85 -3.29 11.71
CA TYR A 555 -3.47 -3.09 12.18
C TYR A 555 -3.41 -2.73 13.67
N ASN A 556 -2.75 -3.55 14.48
CA ASN A 556 -2.52 -3.34 15.91
C ASN A 556 -3.77 -2.89 16.71
N GLN A 557 -4.92 -3.52 16.43
CA GLN A 557 -6.14 -3.29 17.21
C GLN A 557 -5.97 -3.85 18.63
N PRO A 558 -5.97 -3.00 19.68
CA PRO A 558 -5.51 -3.40 21.02
C PRO A 558 -6.44 -4.41 21.69
N ARG A 559 -7.74 -4.38 21.41
CA ARG A 559 -8.72 -5.30 21.98
C ARG A 559 -9.21 -6.31 20.95
N ARG A 560 -9.37 -7.57 21.37
CA ARG A 560 -9.91 -8.62 20.48
C ARG A 560 -11.31 -8.29 19.97
N ASN A 561 -12.18 -7.72 20.80
CA ASN A 561 -13.53 -7.35 20.38
C ASN A 561 -13.54 -6.28 19.28
N GLN A 562 -12.54 -5.41 19.17
CA GLN A 562 -12.42 -4.45 18.07
C GLN A 562 -12.12 -5.15 16.74
N ARG A 563 -11.22 -6.15 16.75
CA ARG A 563 -10.97 -6.99 15.56
C ARG A 563 -12.23 -7.73 15.12
N GLN A 564 -12.98 -8.27 16.08
CA GLN A 564 -14.24 -8.94 15.80
C GLN A 564 -15.31 -7.98 15.24
N GLN A 565 -15.37 -6.72 15.72
CA GLN A 565 -16.24 -5.69 15.14
C GLN A 565 -15.86 -5.38 13.69
N VAL A 566 -14.56 -5.26 13.38
CA VAL A 566 -14.06 -5.08 12.00
C VAL A 566 -14.46 -6.26 11.12
N LEU A 567 -14.28 -7.50 11.59
CA LEU A 567 -14.66 -8.70 10.84
C LEU A 567 -16.17 -8.80 10.61
N THR A 568 -17.00 -8.49 11.61
CA THR A 568 -18.46 -8.47 11.44
C THR A 568 -18.88 -7.44 10.39
N ALA A 569 -18.35 -6.21 10.47
CA ALA A 569 -18.63 -5.18 9.46
C ALA A 569 -18.13 -5.60 8.06
N ALA A 570 -17.00 -6.29 7.99
CA ALA A 570 -16.44 -6.81 6.74
C ALA A 570 -17.30 -7.89 6.11
N ALA A 571 -17.85 -8.80 6.93
CA ALA A 571 -18.79 -9.81 6.47
C ALA A 571 -20.06 -9.17 5.89
N GLU A 572 -20.63 -8.17 6.57
CA GLU A 572 -21.81 -7.42 6.11
C GLU A 572 -21.56 -6.67 4.79
N LEU A 573 -20.33 -6.18 4.60
CA LEU A 573 -19.94 -5.40 3.43
C LEU A 573 -19.25 -6.22 2.34
N GLY A 574 -19.06 -7.54 2.51
CA GLY A 574 -18.38 -8.39 1.54
C GLY A 574 -16.92 -8.00 1.30
N MET A 575 -16.18 -7.65 2.36
CA MET A 575 -14.78 -7.24 2.31
C MET A 575 -13.88 -8.26 3.02
N MET A 576 -12.68 -8.46 2.48
CA MET A 576 -11.64 -9.26 3.14
C MET A 576 -10.96 -8.46 4.27
N VAL A 577 -10.38 -9.16 5.25
CA VAL A 577 -9.65 -8.51 6.35
C VAL A 577 -8.31 -9.19 6.53
N VAL A 578 -7.26 -8.45 6.23
CA VAL A 578 -5.88 -8.88 6.45
C VAL A 578 -5.35 -8.22 7.73
N PRO A 579 -4.75 -8.94 8.67
CA PRO A 579 -4.17 -8.35 9.86
C PRO A 579 -2.69 -8.04 9.67
N GLU A 580 -2.17 -7.11 10.46
CA GLU A 580 -0.73 -7.10 10.76
C GLU A 580 -0.42 -8.25 11.72
N GLY A 581 0.48 -9.15 11.34
CA GLY A 581 0.99 -10.15 12.27
C GLY A 581 1.87 -9.45 13.30
N GLY A 582 1.29 -9.02 14.42
CA GLY A 582 1.96 -8.15 15.39
C GLY A 582 3.10 -8.78 16.21
N SER A 583 3.91 -9.69 15.66
CA SER A 583 5.06 -10.34 16.31
C SER A 583 4.77 -10.98 17.68
N PHE A 584 3.50 -11.29 17.96
CA PHE A 584 3.04 -11.90 19.20
C PHE A 584 2.26 -13.18 18.88
N PHE A 585 2.82 -14.32 19.29
CA PHE A 585 2.28 -15.64 18.99
C PHE A 585 0.78 -15.78 19.33
N GLN A 586 0.39 -15.42 20.56
CA GLN A 586 -1.00 -15.52 21.01
C GLN A 586 -1.91 -14.55 20.25
N HIS A 587 -1.42 -13.35 19.94
CA HIS A 587 -2.17 -12.37 19.16
C HIS A 587 -2.50 -12.93 17.77
N ASN A 588 -1.50 -13.48 17.08
CA ASN A 588 -1.67 -14.06 15.74
C ASN A 588 -2.58 -15.29 15.76
N LEU A 589 -2.48 -16.18 16.75
CA LEU A 589 -3.40 -17.31 16.86
C LEU A 589 -4.85 -16.87 17.11
N THR A 590 -5.08 -15.78 17.84
CA THR A 590 -6.45 -15.24 17.96
C THR A 590 -6.97 -14.67 16.64
N MET A 591 -6.12 -14.15 15.75
CA MET A 591 -6.53 -13.72 14.40
C MET A 591 -7.01 -14.89 13.55
N VAL A 592 -6.33 -16.04 13.67
CA VAL A 592 -6.75 -17.32 13.07
C VAL A 592 -8.10 -17.77 13.64
N ALA A 593 -8.27 -17.71 14.97
CA ALA A 593 -9.55 -18.03 15.63
C ALA A 593 -10.70 -17.10 15.19
N ASP A 594 -10.40 -15.81 15.00
CA ASP A 594 -11.37 -14.77 14.67
C ASP A 594 -11.82 -14.82 13.20
N GLY A 595 -11.16 -15.59 12.33
CA GLY A 595 -11.57 -15.74 10.92
C GLY A 595 -11.11 -14.60 10.00
N HIS A 596 -9.90 -14.07 10.22
CA HIS A 596 -9.27 -13.19 9.23
C HIS A 596 -9.07 -13.91 7.89
N THR A 597 -8.92 -13.18 6.78
CA THR A 597 -8.62 -13.78 5.47
C THR A 597 -7.30 -14.56 5.50
N GLY A 598 -6.32 -14.03 6.22
CA GLY A 598 -5.07 -14.70 6.54
C GLY A 598 -4.37 -14.08 7.73
N VAL A 599 -3.13 -14.50 7.96
CA VAL A 599 -2.17 -13.85 8.86
C VAL A 599 -0.98 -13.44 8.02
N GLU A 600 -0.68 -12.13 8.03
CA GLU A 600 0.50 -11.58 7.37
C GLU A 600 1.65 -11.49 8.36
N HIS A 601 2.88 -11.59 7.88
CA HIS A 601 4.10 -11.77 8.67
C HIS A 601 4.18 -13.11 9.41
N ALA A 602 5.42 -13.50 9.70
CA ALA A 602 5.69 -14.80 10.28
C ALA A 602 5.24 -14.87 11.75
N LEU A 603 4.81 -16.05 12.19
CA LEU A 603 4.71 -16.29 13.64
C LEU A 603 6.11 -16.13 14.26
N PRO A 604 6.24 -15.46 15.41
CA PRO A 604 7.54 -15.19 16.05
C PRO A 604 8.17 -16.43 16.70
N VAL A 605 7.66 -17.63 16.40
CA VAL A 605 8.11 -18.91 16.93
C VAL A 605 8.28 -19.91 15.80
N ALA A 606 9.41 -20.61 15.80
CA ALA A 606 9.70 -21.73 14.92
C ALA A 606 10.50 -22.81 15.68
N PRO A 607 10.23 -24.10 15.43
CA PRO A 607 9.18 -24.63 14.56
C PRO A 607 7.78 -24.52 15.20
N LEU A 608 6.73 -24.70 14.39
CA LEU A 608 5.34 -24.80 14.88
C LEU A 608 5.01 -26.24 15.27
N TYR A 609 4.50 -26.43 16.49
CA TYR A 609 4.20 -27.76 17.02
C TYR A 609 2.78 -28.23 16.68
N LYS A 610 2.48 -29.48 17.08
CA LYS A 610 1.25 -30.22 16.71
C LYS A 610 -0.04 -29.46 17.02
N ASP A 611 -0.09 -28.77 18.15
CA ASP A 611 -1.23 -27.96 18.59
C ASP A 611 -1.58 -26.85 17.59
N VAL A 612 -0.58 -26.09 17.16
CA VAL A 612 -0.76 -25.01 16.16
C VAL A 612 -1.16 -25.58 14.80
N GLN A 613 -0.48 -26.65 14.36
CA GLN A 613 -0.77 -27.28 13.06
C GLN A 613 -2.19 -27.85 13.02
N GLN A 614 -2.61 -28.56 14.08
CA GLN A 614 -3.95 -29.13 14.17
C GLN A 614 -5.02 -28.05 14.27
N PHE A 615 -4.77 -26.97 15.01
CA PHE A 615 -5.69 -25.85 15.11
C PHE A 615 -5.87 -25.12 13.78
N TRP A 616 -4.77 -24.74 13.13
CA TRP A 616 -4.80 -23.92 11.92
C TRP A 616 -5.36 -24.70 10.72
N SER A 617 -5.01 -25.98 10.58
CA SER A 617 -5.53 -26.85 9.50
C SER A 617 -7.05 -27.07 9.53
N LYS A 618 -7.73 -26.68 10.61
CA LYS A 618 -9.20 -26.70 10.72
C LYS A 618 -9.86 -25.38 10.33
N THR A 619 -9.09 -24.46 9.74
CA THR A 619 -9.55 -23.15 9.28
C THR A 619 -9.28 -22.95 7.80
N GLU A 620 -9.94 -21.95 7.24
CA GLU A 620 -9.63 -21.43 5.89
C GLU A 620 -8.71 -20.19 5.94
N VAL A 621 -8.21 -19.81 7.12
CA VAL A 621 -7.30 -18.68 7.31
C VAL A 621 -5.95 -19.03 6.69
N GLN A 622 -5.47 -18.21 5.76
CA GLN A 622 -4.20 -18.48 5.06
C GLN A 622 -3.00 -17.85 5.77
N TYR A 623 -1.78 -18.16 5.33
CA TYR A 623 -0.54 -17.68 5.94
C TYR A 623 0.37 -17.01 4.92
N THR A 624 0.77 -15.76 5.17
CA THR A 624 1.69 -14.98 4.34
C THR A 624 2.89 -14.58 5.21
N PRO A 625 3.94 -15.42 5.32
CA PRO A 625 5.00 -15.24 6.31
C PRO A 625 5.92 -14.04 6.08
N THR A 626 5.98 -13.50 4.86
CA THR A 626 6.90 -12.41 4.47
C THR A 626 8.33 -12.67 5.00
N LEU A 627 8.90 -13.83 4.67
CA LEU A 627 10.20 -14.32 5.14
C LEU A 627 11.32 -13.30 4.91
N ILE A 628 11.18 -12.45 3.88
CA ILE A 628 12.05 -11.32 3.59
C ILE A 628 12.28 -10.39 4.79
N VAL A 629 11.26 -10.22 5.64
CA VAL A 629 11.31 -9.48 6.92
C VAL A 629 10.78 -10.31 8.09
N GLY A 630 11.03 -11.62 8.06
CA GLY A 630 10.58 -12.52 9.12
C GLY A 630 11.12 -12.12 10.51
N TYR A 631 10.28 -12.27 11.54
CA TYR A 631 10.68 -12.01 12.93
C TYR A 631 11.60 -13.11 13.50
N GLY A 632 12.25 -12.84 14.64
CA GLY A 632 12.98 -13.86 15.40
C GLY A 632 14.34 -14.23 14.81
N GLY A 633 15.03 -13.27 14.20
CA GLY A 633 16.39 -13.37 13.68
C GLY A 633 16.72 -12.26 12.69
N ILE A 634 17.87 -12.38 12.02
CA ILE A 634 18.23 -11.47 10.90
C ILE A 634 17.24 -11.69 9.74
N TRP A 635 16.73 -10.59 9.18
CA TRP A 635 15.80 -10.61 8.05
C TRP A 635 16.35 -11.33 6.82
N GLY A 636 15.46 -12.03 6.11
CA GLY A 636 15.79 -12.84 4.93
C GLY A 636 16.41 -12.04 3.77
N GLU A 637 16.07 -10.75 3.60
CA GLU A 637 16.72 -9.93 2.56
C GLU A 637 18.23 -9.82 2.76
N ASN A 638 18.71 -9.77 4.00
CA ASN A 638 20.15 -9.64 4.30
C ASN A 638 20.92 -10.88 3.88
N TYR A 639 20.30 -12.06 3.94
CA TYR A 639 20.88 -13.30 3.41
C TYR A 639 21.14 -13.15 1.91
N TRP A 640 20.19 -12.59 1.16
CA TRP A 640 20.34 -12.45 -0.29
C TRP A 640 21.32 -11.35 -0.67
N TYR A 641 21.37 -10.23 0.06
CA TYR A 641 22.45 -9.26 -0.12
C TYR A 641 23.81 -9.93 0.12
N GLN A 642 23.98 -10.72 1.18
CA GLN A 642 25.22 -11.46 1.49
C GLN A 642 25.59 -12.50 0.42
N LYS A 643 24.62 -13.22 -0.15
CA LYS A 643 24.87 -14.38 -1.01
C LYS A 643 24.87 -14.08 -2.50
N THR A 644 24.48 -12.87 -2.90
CA THR A 644 24.36 -12.51 -4.33
C THR A 644 24.93 -11.13 -4.61
N ASN A 645 25.42 -10.94 -5.83
CA ASN A 645 25.89 -9.65 -6.30
C ASN A 645 24.71 -8.85 -6.87
N VAL A 646 23.78 -8.43 -6.01
CA VAL A 646 22.56 -7.73 -6.44
C VAL A 646 22.89 -6.47 -7.27
N TRP A 647 23.99 -5.78 -6.96
CA TRP A 647 24.49 -4.62 -7.69
C TRP A 647 24.99 -4.91 -9.11
N GLU A 648 25.05 -6.18 -9.53
CA GLU A 648 25.43 -6.62 -10.88
C GLU A 648 24.21 -7.08 -11.69
N ASN A 649 23.02 -7.11 -11.08
CA ASN A 649 21.80 -7.55 -11.74
C ASN A 649 21.36 -6.54 -12.82
N LYS A 650 21.67 -6.86 -14.07
CA LYS A 650 21.39 -5.98 -15.23
C LYS A 650 19.91 -5.66 -15.40
N ARG A 651 18.99 -6.61 -15.14
CA ARG A 651 17.56 -6.36 -15.29
C ARG A 651 17.07 -5.40 -14.21
N LEU A 652 17.46 -5.64 -12.96
CA LEU A 652 17.13 -4.76 -11.83
C LEU A 652 17.59 -3.32 -12.08
N LEU A 653 18.83 -3.16 -12.56
CA LEU A 653 19.43 -1.84 -12.81
C LEU A 653 18.80 -1.06 -13.96
N ASN A 654 17.99 -1.69 -14.82
CA ASN A 654 17.23 -0.98 -15.85
C ASN A 654 15.99 -0.26 -15.29
N PHE A 655 15.51 -0.68 -14.11
CA PHE A 655 14.24 -0.20 -13.56
C PHE A 655 14.35 0.40 -12.17
N VAL A 656 15.38 0.05 -11.40
CA VAL A 656 15.55 0.54 -10.03
C VAL A 656 16.71 1.54 -9.97
N PRO A 657 16.51 2.72 -9.35
CA PRO A 657 17.58 3.68 -9.15
C PRO A 657 18.80 3.04 -8.50
N ARG A 658 19.98 3.24 -9.12
CA ARG A 658 21.24 2.65 -8.67
C ARG A 658 21.53 2.87 -7.17
N PRO A 659 21.28 4.05 -6.58
CA PRO A 659 21.51 4.25 -5.15
C PRO A 659 20.67 3.38 -4.21
N ILE A 660 19.44 3.01 -4.62
CA ILE A 660 18.59 2.10 -3.83
C ILE A 660 19.24 0.71 -3.80
N VAL A 661 19.77 0.26 -4.94
CA VAL A 661 20.44 -1.05 -5.06
C VAL A 661 21.78 -1.05 -4.34
N ASP A 662 22.65 -0.07 -4.63
CA ASP A 662 24.01 -0.04 -4.08
C ASP A 662 24.01 0.18 -2.56
N GLY A 663 23.12 1.04 -2.05
CA GLY A 663 23.03 1.37 -0.62
C GLY A 663 22.74 0.16 0.27
N ARG A 664 22.09 -0.87 -0.27
CA ARG A 664 21.74 -2.11 0.47
C ARG A 664 22.66 -3.28 0.15
N SER A 665 23.17 -3.36 -1.08
CA SER A 665 23.83 -4.57 -1.57
C SER A 665 25.36 -4.52 -1.61
N ARG A 666 25.98 -3.34 -1.72
CA ARG A 666 27.45 -3.22 -1.88
C ARG A 666 28.19 -3.38 -0.55
N ARG A 667 27.70 -2.74 0.51
CA ARG A 667 28.27 -2.81 1.87
C ARG A 667 27.29 -3.57 2.76
N ARG A 668 27.36 -4.89 2.65
CA ARG A 668 26.40 -5.82 3.25
C ARG A 668 26.83 -6.31 4.63
N MET A 669 25.84 -6.58 5.48
CA MET A 669 26.03 -7.36 6.69
C MET A 669 26.55 -8.76 6.33
N MET A 670 27.51 -9.27 7.11
CA MET A 670 28.01 -10.63 7.00
C MET A 670 27.70 -11.36 8.30
N ALA A 671 26.93 -12.44 8.23
CA ALA A 671 26.61 -13.30 9.36
C ALA A 671 26.74 -14.78 8.96
N PRO A 672 27.06 -15.67 9.91
CA PRO A 672 26.84 -17.11 9.78
C PRO A 672 25.42 -17.45 9.29
N ASP A 673 25.29 -18.50 8.48
CA ASP A 673 23.99 -18.86 7.85
C ASP A 673 22.93 -19.24 8.89
N ASP A 674 23.35 -19.72 10.05
CA ASP A 674 22.52 -20.16 11.16
C ASP A 674 21.98 -19.02 12.05
N ASP A 675 22.45 -17.79 11.86
CA ASP A 675 21.89 -16.57 12.48
C ASP A 675 20.65 -16.02 11.73
N PHE A 676 20.41 -16.47 10.49
CA PHE A 676 19.25 -16.02 9.72
C PHE A 676 17.98 -16.77 10.11
N GLY A 677 16.98 -16.04 10.59
CA GLY A 677 15.75 -16.62 11.15
C GLY A 677 14.82 -17.27 10.11
N HIS A 678 14.93 -16.86 8.83
CA HIS A 678 13.99 -17.26 7.78
C HIS A 678 13.98 -18.76 7.50
N PHE A 679 15.09 -19.50 7.72
CA PHE A 679 15.12 -20.95 7.51
C PHE A 679 14.09 -21.68 8.37
N GLY A 680 14.02 -21.38 9.67
CA GLY A 680 13.05 -22.00 10.59
C GLY A 680 11.62 -21.57 10.30
N LEU A 681 11.42 -20.32 9.90
CA LEU A 681 10.11 -19.80 9.48
C LEU A 681 9.62 -20.47 8.20
N ALA A 682 10.51 -20.68 7.21
CA ALA A 682 10.21 -21.35 5.96
C ALA A 682 9.90 -22.84 6.16
N GLN A 683 10.63 -23.51 7.05
CA GLN A 683 10.30 -24.88 7.48
C GLN A 683 8.91 -24.94 8.12
N SER A 684 8.55 -23.97 8.95
CA SER A 684 7.21 -23.88 9.55
C SER A 684 6.12 -23.65 8.48
N ALA A 685 6.38 -22.81 7.48
CA ALA A 685 5.48 -22.61 6.36
C ALA A 685 5.28 -23.89 5.54
N ARG A 686 6.34 -24.67 5.31
CA ARG A 686 6.24 -26.00 4.71
C ARG A 686 5.37 -26.94 5.55
N MET A 687 5.61 -27.03 6.86
CA MET A 687 4.83 -27.89 7.75
C MET A 687 3.33 -27.54 7.72
N LEU A 688 2.99 -26.25 7.71
CA LEU A 688 1.61 -25.79 7.56
C LEU A 688 1.02 -26.21 6.20
N THR A 689 1.78 -26.07 5.12
CA THR A 689 1.38 -26.51 3.77
C THR A 689 1.08 -28.02 3.72
N GLU A 690 1.94 -28.84 4.32
CA GLU A 690 1.76 -30.30 4.40
C GLU A 690 0.53 -30.71 5.24
N ASN A 691 0.08 -29.84 6.15
CA ASN A 691 -1.16 -30.01 6.93
C ASN A 691 -2.38 -29.33 6.30
N GLY A 692 -2.30 -28.85 5.06
CA GLY A 692 -3.43 -28.29 4.31
C GLY A 692 -3.69 -26.79 4.52
N VAL A 693 -2.85 -26.09 5.27
CA VAL A 693 -2.93 -24.61 5.36
C VAL A 693 -2.30 -24.00 4.11
N ARG A 694 -3.00 -23.06 3.48
CA ARG A 694 -2.47 -22.39 2.28
C ARG A 694 -1.47 -21.32 2.68
N VAL A 695 -0.26 -21.42 2.13
CA VAL A 695 0.81 -20.44 2.29
C VAL A 695 0.94 -19.61 1.02
N ASN A 696 1.09 -18.30 1.19
CA ASN A 696 1.19 -17.31 0.11
C ASN A 696 2.56 -16.63 0.09
N LEU A 697 2.95 -16.15 -1.08
CA LEU A 697 4.08 -15.25 -1.26
C LEU A 697 3.69 -13.81 -0.89
N GLY A 698 4.52 -13.15 -0.07
CA GLY A 698 4.41 -11.74 0.24
C GLY A 698 5.80 -11.10 0.29
N ALA A 699 6.13 -10.22 -0.65
CA ALA A 699 7.51 -9.72 -0.79
C ALA A 699 7.81 -8.42 -0.04
N HIS A 700 6.80 -7.78 0.56
CA HIS A 700 6.86 -6.60 1.43
C HIS A 700 7.52 -5.34 0.80
N GLY A 701 8.01 -5.38 -0.44
CA GLY A 701 8.45 -4.19 -1.17
C GLY A 701 9.86 -3.68 -0.84
N GLN A 702 10.68 -4.43 -0.09
CA GLN A 702 12.08 -4.10 0.19
C GLN A 702 12.86 -3.85 -1.11
N LEU A 703 12.64 -4.69 -2.12
CA LEU A 703 13.22 -4.54 -3.45
C LEU A 703 12.20 -4.97 -4.51
N GLN A 704 11.77 -4.00 -5.32
CA GLN A 704 10.70 -4.16 -6.30
C GLN A 704 11.05 -5.25 -7.33
N GLY A 705 10.14 -6.21 -7.55
CA GLY A 705 10.36 -7.37 -8.41
C GLY A 705 11.24 -8.46 -7.79
N LEU A 706 12.54 -8.20 -7.62
CA LEU A 706 13.49 -9.23 -7.17
C LEU A 706 13.17 -9.78 -5.77
N GLY A 707 12.58 -8.98 -4.88
CA GLY A 707 12.16 -9.42 -3.55
C GLY A 707 11.14 -10.56 -3.59
N ALA A 708 10.26 -10.62 -4.59
CA ALA A 708 9.31 -11.72 -4.75
C ALA A 708 10.04 -13.04 -5.06
N HIS A 709 11.10 -13.01 -5.88
CA HIS A 709 11.91 -14.18 -6.11
C HIS A 709 12.64 -14.63 -4.84
N TRP A 710 13.15 -13.70 -4.02
CA TRP A 710 13.77 -14.04 -2.74
C TRP A 710 12.79 -14.75 -1.81
N GLU A 711 11.57 -14.23 -1.65
CA GLU A 711 10.52 -14.86 -0.87
C GLU A 711 10.27 -16.31 -1.35
N LEU A 712 10.12 -16.47 -2.67
CA LEU A 712 9.93 -17.78 -3.31
C LEU A 712 11.11 -18.74 -3.08
N TRP A 713 12.34 -18.26 -3.17
CA TRP A 713 13.54 -19.08 -2.97
C TRP A 713 13.70 -19.49 -1.50
N MET A 714 13.33 -18.63 -0.55
CA MET A 714 13.34 -18.94 0.87
C MET A 714 12.30 -20.01 1.22
N MET A 715 11.13 -20.02 0.58
CA MET A 715 10.16 -21.12 0.73
C MET A 715 10.80 -22.48 0.36
N ALA A 716 11.57 -22.53 -0.72
CA ALA A 716 12.31 -23.72 -1.11
C ALA A 716 13.47 -24.06 -0.16
N GLN A 717 14.16 -23.05 0.41
CA GLN A 717 15.15 -23.27 1.49
C GLN A 717 14.54 -23.89 2.75
N GLY A 718 13.25 -23.62 3.01
CA GLY A 718 12.45 -24.30 4.04
C GLY A 718 12.09 -25.75 3.70
N GLY A 719 12.46 -26.23 2.51
CA GLY A 719 12.24 -27.59 2.05
C GLY A 719 10.96 -27.80 1.24
N MET A 720 10.24 -26.74 0.85
CA MET A 720 9.18 -26.89 -0.16
C MET A 720 9.80 -27.35 -1.48
N THR A 721 9.13 -28.25 -2.19
CA THR A 721 9.46 -28.53 -3.60
C THR A 721 9.28 -27.27 -4.43
N SER A 722 10.00 -27.16 -5.56
CA SER A 722 9.85 -26.02 -6.47
C SER A 722 8.40 -25.79 -6.91
N LEU A 723 7.63 -26.86 -7.11
CA LEU A 723 6.22 -26.77 -7.48
C LEU A 723 5.35 -26.21 -6.34
N GLN A 724 5.59 -26.65 -5.10
CA GLN A 724 4.92 -26.09 -3.91
C GLN A 724 5.25 -24.61 -3.74
N ALA A 725 6.52 -24.24 -3.90
CA ALA A 725 6.97 -22.86 -3.84
C ALA A 725 6.28 -22.00 -4.93
N ILE A 726 6.29 -22.44 -6.20
CA ILE A 726 5.60 -21.71 -7.29
C ILE A 726 4.10 -21.55 -7.00
N ARG A 727 3.47 -22.54 -6.37
CA ARG A 727 2.05 -22.45 -5.97
C ARG A 727 1.79 -21.35 -4.94
N THR A 728 2.73 -21.07 -4.01
CA THR A 728 2.59 -19.94 -3.07
C THR A 728 2.60 -18.59 -3.78
N ALA A 729 3.35 -18.49 -4.87
CA ALA A 729 3.50 -17.30 -5.71
C ALA A 729 2.39 -17.10 -6.77
N THR A 730 1.49 -18.07 -6.95
CA THR A 730 0.51 -18.07 -8.05
C THR A 730 -0.90 -18.38 -7.56
N LEU A 731 -1.31 -19.65 -7.58
CA LEU A 731 -2.67 -20.07 -7.29
C LEU A 731 -3.11 -19.77 -5.86
N ASN A 732 -2.21 -19.94 -4.87
CA ASN A 732 -2.57 -19.65 -3.48
C ASN A 732 -2.84 -18.16 -3.29
N GLY A 733 -1.97 -17.30 -3.82
CA GLY A 733 -2.17 -15.85 -3.80
C GLY A 733 -3.47 -15.43 -4.50
N ALA A 734 -3.76 -15.97 -5.69
CA ALA A 734 -5.02 -15.71 -6.38
C ALA A 734 -6.25 -16.14 -5.56
N ARG A 735 -6.17 -17.28 -4.87
CA ARG A 735 -7.25 -17.75 -3.97
C ARG A 735 -7.40 -16.85 -2.76
N TYR A 736 -6.29 -16.42 -2.15
CA TYR A 736 -6.26 -15.56 -0.98
C TYR A 736 -7.07 -14.28 -1.18
N ILE A 737 -6.91 -13.63 -2.33
CA ILE A 737 -7.59 -12.38 -2.69
C ILE A 737 -8.87 -12.60 -3.53
N GLY A 738 -9.37 -13.83 -3.65
CA GLY A 738 -10.65 -14.13 -4.30
C GLY A 738 -10.66 -14.04 -5.83
N MET A 739 -9.51 -14.13 -6.49
CA MET A 739 -9.32 -13.93 -7.94
C MET A 739 -8.99 -15.20 -8.71
N ASP A 740 -8.99 -16.35 -8.05
CA ASP A 740 -8.63 -17.66 -8.63
C ASP A 740 -9.57 -18.16 -9.72
N ARG A 741 -10.72 -17.50 -9.95
CA ARG A 741 -11.52 -17.74 -11.16
C ARG A 741 -10.80 -17.27 -12.43
N ASP A 742 -10.08 -16.16 -12.33
CA ASP A 742 -9.50 -15.46 -13.48
C ASP A 742 -7.96 -15.55 -13.51
N LEU A 743 -7.31 -15.83 -12.37
CA LEU A 743 -5.85 -15.78 -12.18
C LEU A 743 -5.27 -17.06 -11.55
N GLY A 744 -3.95 -17.12 -11.47
CA GLY A 744 -3.20 -18.08 -10.65
C GLY A 744 -2.92 -19.45 -11.28
N SER A 745 -3.47 -19.74 -12.46
CA SER A 745 -3.18 -20.94 -13.24
C SER A 745 -3.30 -20.67 -14.75
N ILE A 746 -2.64 -21.50 -15.56
CA ILE A 746 -2.73 -21.47 -17.03
C ILE A 746 -3.83 -22.46 -17.42
N GLU A 747 -5.04 -21.96 -17.55
CA GLU A 747 -6.23 -22.73 -17.93
C GLU A 747 -7.07 -21.93 -18.94
N ALA A 748 -7.77 -22.63 -19.83
CA ALA A 748 -8.67 -21.98 -20.78
C ALA A 748 -9.73 -21.15 -20.04
N GLY A 749 -9.99 -19.94 -20.54
CA GLY A 749 -10.91 -18.96 -19.95
C GLY A 749 -10.27 -18.02 -18.92
N LYS A 750 -9.10 -18.34 -18.36
CA LYS A 750 -8.38 -17.44 -17.44
C LYS A 750 -7.68 -16.32 -18.19
N LEU A 751 -7.30 -15.27 -17.46
CA LEU A 751 -6.55 -14.15 -18.03
C LEU A 751 -5.14 -14.61 -18.43
N ALA A 752 -4.65 -14.05 -19.54
CA ALA A 752 -3.32 -14.32 -20.04
C ALA A 752 -2.28 -13.50 -19.27
N ASP A 753 -1.95 -14.00 -18.08
CA ASP A 753 -0.85 -13.55 -17.25
C ASP A 753 0.22 -14.65 -17.16
N LEU A 754 1.33 -14.47 -17.87
CA LEU A 754 2.33 -15.52 -18.10
C LEU A 754 3.74 -15.00 -17.83
N VAL A 755 4.59 -15.84 -17.24
CA VAL A 755 6.03 -15.59 -17.11
C VAL A 755 6.77 -16.64 -17.96
N VAL A 756 7.51 -16.18 -18.97
CA VAL A 756 8.31 -17.04 -19.86
C VAL A 756 9.76 -16.97 -19.42
N MET A 757 10.35 -18.11 -19.04
CA MET A 757 11.69 -18.24 -18.47
C MET A 757 12.58 -19.10 -19.36
N ASP A 758 13.85 -18.72 -19.53
CA ASP A 758 14.82 -19.47 -20.32
C ASP A 758 15.18 -20.82 -19.71
N GLN A 759 15.10 -20.94 -18.38
CA GLN A 759 15.50 -22.13 -17.64
C GLN A 759 14.34 -22.72 -16.83
N ASN A 760 14.49 -23.98 -16.42
CA ASN A 760 13.46 -24.73 -15.71
C ASN A 760 13.47 -24.43 -14.20
N PRO A 761 12.45 -23.76 -13.61
CA PRO A 761 12.37 -23.53 -12.18
C PRO A 761 12.09 -24.78 -11.35
N LEU A 762 11.66 -25.88 -11.96
CA LEU A 762 11.44 -27.13 -11.23
C LEU A 762 12.75 -27.83 -10.85
N GLU A 763 13.81 -27.66 -11.64
CA GLU A 763 15.16 -28.18 -11.35
C GLU A 763 15.89 -27.31 -10.32
N ASN A 764 15.73 -25.99 -10.43
CA ASN A 764 16.27 -25.03 -9.48
C ASN A 764 15.33 -23.83 -9.40
N ILE A 765 14.75 -23.60 -8.23
CA ILE A 765 13.78 -22.51 -8.02
C ILE A 765 14.36 -21.13 -8.38
N ARG A 766 15.69 -20.95 -8.35
CA ARG A 766 16.37 -19.71 -8.75
C ARG A 766 16.21 -19.38 -10.22
N ASN A 767 15.93 -20.38 -11.05
CA ASN A 767 15.66 -20.19 -12.47
C ASN A 767 14.39 -19.38 -12.74
N THR A 768 13.55 -19.14 -11.72
CA THR A 768 12.41 -18.21 -11.83
C THR A 768 12.83 -16.79 -12.24
N GLU A 769 14.06 -16.38 -11.99
CA GLU A 769 14.57 -15.08 -12.42
C GLU A 769 14.99 -15.03 -13.91
N THR A 770 15.09 -16.17 -14.60
CA THR A 770 15.54 -16.24 -16.02
C THR A 770 14.48 -15.79 -17.03
N ILE A 771 13.68 -14.79 -16.66
CA ILE A 771 12.54 -14.30 -17.41
C ILE A 771 12.99 -13.62 -18.70
N ARG A 772 12.47 -14.12 -19.83
CA ARG A 772 12.60 -13.55 -21.16
C ARG A 772 11.44 -12.61 -21.47
N TYR A 773 10.21 -13.07 -21.21
CA TYR A 773 8.99 -12.31 -21.47
C TYR A 773 8.02 -12.37 -20.29
N VAL A 774 7.26 -11.30 -20.12
CA VAL A 774 6.12 -11.26 -19.20
C VAL A 774 4.89 -10.84 -19.98
N MET A 775 3.84 -11.62 -19.87
CA MET A 775 2.53 -11.27 -20.39
C MET A 775 1.63 -10.83 -19.23
N LYS A 776 1.00 -9.65 -19.35
CA LYS A 776 -0.01 -9.17 -18.42
C LYS A 776 -1.26 -8.80 -19.20
N ASN A 777 -2.39 -9.40 -18.84
CA ASN A 777 -3.68 -9.15 -19.47
C ASN A 777 -3.64 -9.34 -21.00
N GLY A 778 -2.82 -10.28 -21.51
CA GLY A 778 -2.63 -10.50 -22.95
C GLY A 778 -1.68 -9.53 -23.68
N ARG A 779 -1.12 -8.53 -22.99
CA ARG A 779 -0.01 -7.71 -23.52
C ARG A 779 1.32 -8.37 -23.19
N LEU A 780 2.14 -8.61 -24.20
CA LEU A 780 3.45 -9.24 -24.07
C LEU A 780 4.53 -8.17 -23.96
N TYR A 781 5.42 -8.30 -22.98
CA TYR A 781 6.54 -7.38 -22.76
C TYR A 781 7.86 -8.13 -22.77
N ASP A 782 8.89 -7.51 -23.33
CA ASP A 782 10.28 -7.91 -23.14
C ASP A 782 10.72 -7.64 -21.70
N ALA A 783 11.14 -8.66 -20.96
CA ALA A 783 11.44 -8.53 -19.53
C ALA A 783 12.64 -7.60 -19.24
N GLN A 784 13.55 -7.44 -20.20
CA GLN A 784 14.74 -6.62 -20.03
C GLN A 784 14.45 -5.13 -20.24
N THR A 785 13.51 -4.79 -21.12
CA THR A 785 13.26 -3.40 -21.56
C THR A 785 11.89 -2.86 -21.18
N MET A 786 10.92 -3.74 -20.89
CA MET A 786 9.49 -3.44 -20.76
C MET A 786 8.86 -2.82 -22.02
N ASN A 787 9.48 -3.02 -23.18
CA ASN A 787 8.85 -2.68 -24.46
C ASN A 787 7.77 -3.70 -24.78
N GLU A 788 6.62 -3.21 -25.25
CA GLU A 788 5.54 -4.08 -25.69
C GLU A 788 5.93 -4.80 -26.99
N ILE A 789 5.55 -6.06 -27.10
CA ILE A 789 5.74 -6.91 -28.28
C ILE A 789 4.36 -7.34 -28.76
N GLY A 790 4.11 -7.26 -30.06
CA GLY A 790 2.97 -8.00 -30.64
C GLY A 790 1.73 -7.18 -30.92
N ASN A 791 1.23 -6.48 -29.90
CA ASN A 791 0.00 -5.68 -29.94
C ASN A 791 0.20 -4.22 -30.38
N GLY A 792 1.46 -3.79 -30.42
CA GLY A 792 1.94 -2.47 -30.77
C GLY A 792 3.47 -2.40 -30.57
N ASP A 793 4.06 -1.25 -30.88
CA ASP A 793 5.51 -1.00 -30.71
C ASP A 793 5.77 0.06 -29.61
N THR A 794 4.94 0.06 -28.57
CA THR A 794 5.06 1.01 -27.44
C THR A 794 6.37 0.75 -26.71
N LYS A 795 7.26 1.74 -26.73
CA LYS A 795 8.53 1.70 -26.00
C LYS A 795 8.38 2.34 -24.62
N ARG A 796 9.08 1.80 -23.63
CA ARG A 796 9.22 2.43 -22.32
C ARG A 796 9.85 3.81 -22.47
N ARG A 797 9.34 4.80 -21.74
CA ARG A 797 9.92 6.15 -21.69
C ARG A 797 11.16 6.16 -20.77
N PRO A 798 12.10 7.09 -20.92
CA PRO A 798 13.19 7.22 -19.95
C PRO A 798 12.67 7.59 -18.55
N PHE A 799 13.27 7.04 -17.50
CA PHE A 799 13.02 7.48 -16.13
C PHE A 799 13.77 8.78 -15.82
N TRP A 800 13.42 9.45 -14.72
CA TRP A 800 14.01 10.73 -14.33
C TRP A 800 15.53 10.68 -14.10
N TRP A 801 16.11 9.51 -13.83
CA TRP A 801 17.57 9.33 -13.71
C TRP A 801 18.27 8.95 -15.03
N GLU A 802 17.52 8.56 -16.07
CA GLU A 802 18.06 8.18 -17.39
C GLU A 802 18.22 9.41 -18.28
N ASN A 803 19.10 10.33 -17.89
CA ASN A 803 19.39 11.54 -18.64
C ASN A 803 20.76 11.48 -19.35
N ASN A 804 20.93 12.33 -20.36
CA ASN A 804 22.14 12.42 -21.17
C ASN A 804 23.24 13.32 -20.57
N LYS A 805 23.12 13.72 -19.29
CA LYS A 805 24.11 14.60 -18.63
C LYS A 805 25.28 13.82 -18.02
N ILE A 806 25.25 12.50 -18.11
CA ILE A 806 26.30 11.60 -17.63
C ILE A 806 27.20 11.27 -18.82
N ALA A 807 28.51 11.50 -18.69
CA ALA A 807 29.47 11.09 -19.72
C ALA A 807 29.42 9.57 -19.91
N GLU A 808 29.45 9.10 -21.17
CA GLU A 808 29.35 7.67 -21.50
C GLU A 808 30.43 6.80 -20.85
N THR A 809 31.55 7.41 -20.45
CA THR A 809 32.67 6.77 -19.74
C THR A 809 32.35 6.40 -18.29
N PHE A 810 31.31 6.98 -17.68
CA PHE A 810 30.86 6.58 -16.35
C PHE A 810 29.95 5.34 -16.45
N LEU A 811 30.40 4.22 -15.88
CA LEU A 811 29.58 3.01 -15.67
C LEU A 811 28.38 3.27 -14.74
N TRP A 812 28.38 4.40 -14.02
CA TRP A 812 27.33 4.83 -13.13
C TRP A 812 26.33 5.73 -13.86
N LYS A 813 25.11 5.23 -14.09
CA LYS A 813 23.96 6.00 -14.62
C LYS A 813 23.03 6.53 -13.53
N GLY A 814 23.53 6.70 -12.31
CA GLY A 814 22.75 7.18 -11.16
C GLY A 814 22.68 8.71 -11.10
N ALA A 815 21.63 9.25 -10.50
CA ALA A 815 21.47 10.68 -10.34
C ALA A 815 22.54 11.28 -9.42
N THR A 816 23.04 12.47 -9.77
CA THR A 816 23.53 13.44 -8.77
C THR A 816 22.35 13.81 -7.88
N PHE A 817 22.32 13.27 -6.66
CA PHE A 817 21.32 13.67 -5.68
C PHE A 817 21.40 15.19 -5.44
N GLY A 818 20.35 15.92 -5.80
CA GLY A 818 20.00 17.09 -5.01
C GLY A 818 19.53 16.55 -3.66
N PHE A 819 20.26 16.91 -2.59
CA PHE A 819 20.03 16.54 -1.18
C PHE A 819 18.69 15.84 -0.89
N GLY A 820 18.68 14.50 -0.86
CA GLY A 820 17.52 13.69 -0.49
C GLY A 820 17.88 12.20 -0.42
N GLU A 821 17.69 11.58 0.75
CA GLU A 821 17.88 10.15 0.92
C GLU A 821 16.70 9.39 0.29
N ALA A 822 17.00 8.37 -0.53
CA ALA A 822 15.97 7.46 -1.02
C ALA A 822 15.53 6.53 0.13
N ALA A 823 14.37 6.81 0.74
CA ALA A 823 13.79 5.93 1.76
C ALA A 823 12.97 4.78 1.12
N CYS A 824 12.90 3.65 1.84
CA CYS A 824 12.04 2.51 1.49
C CYS A 824 10.56 2.91 1.51
N GLY A 825 9.73 2.28 0.68
CA GLY A 825 8.27 2.51 0.65
C GLY A 825 7.59 2.32 2.03
N CYS A 826 8.13 1.47 2.91
CA CYS A 826 7.61 1.29 4.26
C CYS A 826 7.93 2.45 5.22
N PHE A 827 8.82 3.38 4.88
CA PHE A 827 9.17 4.52 5.75
C PHE A 827 8.95 5.88 5.07
N GLY A 828 8.52 5.88 3.80
CA GLY A 828 8.34 7.11 3.02
C GLY A 828 7.00 7.84 3.26
N ALA A 829 6.06 7.23 3.97
CA ALA A 829 4.77 7.83 4.36
C ALA A 829 4.02 6.92 5.37
N HIS A 830 4.67 6.56 6.48
CA HIS A 830 3.91 6.18 7.68
C HIS A 830 3.62 7.44 8.48
#